data_AF-A0A7S3VFB4-F1
#
_entry.id   AF-A0A7S3VFB4-F1
#
_cell.length_a   1.000
_cell.length_b   1.000
_cell.length_c   1.000
_cell.angle_alpha   90.00
_cell.angle_beta   90.00
_cell.angle_gamma   90.00
#
_symmetry.space_group_name_H-M   'P 1'
#
loop_
_entity.id
_entity.type
_entity.pdbx_description
1 polymer ?
#
loop_
_entity_poly.entity_id
_entity_poly.type
_entity_poly.pdbx_seq_one_letter_code
_entity_poly.pdbx_strand_id
1 'polypeptide(L)'
;MKIHLLVAALLATIISSGTSAASTGGVNNANTEQSNEDPLGLRQLPQDESFAACILIMDDNHRLIEWLAYHYHTMPLRRVIVMIDPRSKTSPLPVLNRWEKYMKMDLWSDNDLFTVEELKDRADKEMIKNHRSRQRAFNVKCLTTLKEEGAKWTLMTDVDEYTRINPRALDSSEGIYQTDIAPMQLSEPGSILKMLNKGVDLNDERLHAQEWKACIPVSRVQLSGTESSDEEVNNKFPKELEPTILAKDFDTFRWRYSGVDTITAKDGVLPGKTFIDVSSIPDSEMWRLIGDPHRPIDKLCKGGNVWLNTNETMFVADHILGTLESYSLRDDSRFFDRVLTWQQRKEVGGLTDLHDELRPWLSGFIDTMGIGESRRLLANVGQLQAQTHALPRCSINFFGLPRSFKSMALPSIVKNILLPNARYNCDIVVHYYNMQFDEGGRFNRGGEIDADAVQALKEVSKVIAANAGKSPPSVIIKSETKEEFEEKYGDLVKKYKTAKDVDTGKPKYFPWKETSYSVKTNVIDNIAMQWNSIQSAWQLMEEHSKVHGFEYERVAFFRTDSFYALPVDIFQVDKDTFDYNNRYAVIPAFARYPVNDRMMYGPYEAVKIWATERFQRIDHYIESSEIKGYGMHQERYIANGILPAIREETGYEVVENIDICFYRTRAADSVIISDCSDPIGGSARGIQEIDQVQLVQNLVDRDCLEFPTGDRFVELRCPEEEEEEEEEDKEEVQDEEEAQDEEEVRQKHDEEEAQGKQGEEDDEDEEEEQEKQEKRGEVEGNLVVSKIK
;
A
#
# COMPACT_ATOMS: atom_id res chain seq x y z
N MET A 1 -46.80 25.53 20.77
CA MET A 1 -46.74 24.73 22.02
C MET A 1 -45.28 24.35 22.21
N LYS A 2 -44.48 25.14 22.93
CA LYS A 2 -44.22 25.08 24.40
C LYS A 2 -43.73 23.66 24.78
N ILE A 3 -42.49 23.42 25.24
CA ILE A 3 -41.67 24.20 26.19
C ILE A 3 -40.18 23.77 26.10
N HIS A 4 -39.29 24.76 26.03
CA HIS A 4 -37.95 24.76 26.61
C HIS A 4 -38.07 24.77 28.14
N LEU A 5 -37.51 23.81 28.88
CA LEU A 5 -37.08 23.97 30.28
C LEU A 5 -36.49 22.67 30.84
N LEU A 6 -35.16 22.61 30.96
CA LEU A 6 -34.46 21.87 32.03
C LEU A 6 -32.96 22.25 32.02
N VAL A 7 -32.72 23.49 32.45
CA VAL A 7 -31.50 23.90 33.15
C VAL A 7 -31.99 24.49 34.48
N ALA A 8 -31.21 24.31 35.54
CA ALA A 8 -31.35 24.90 36.88
C ALA A 8 -32.11 24.06 37.92
N ALA A 9 -31.39 23.13 38.56
CA ALA A 9 -31.52 22.86 40.00
C ALA A 9 -30.33 22.00 40.47
N LEU A 10 -29.25 22.62 40.92
CA LEU A 10 -28.39 22.16 42.04
C LEU A 10 -27.11 23.01 42.12
N LEU A 11 -27.25 24.28 42.50
CA LEU A 11 -26.18 25.04 43.14
C LEU A 11 -26.80 26.19 43.95
N ALA A 12 -26.35 26.29 45.20
CA ALA A 12 -26.68 27.23 46.27
C ALA A 12 -27.93 26.91 47.14
N THR A 13 -27.70 26.41 48.36
CA THR A 13 -27.81 27.21 49.62
C THR A 13 -27.51 26.32 50.84
N ILE A 14 -26.38 26.53 51.54
CA ILE A 14 -26.32 26.41 53.00
C ILE A 14 -25.54 27.61 53.56
N ILE A 15 -26.05 28.07 54.69
CA ILE A 15 -25.96 29.39 55.31
C ILE A 15 -24.80 29.50 56.31
N SER A 16 -24.17 30.67 56.28
CA SER A 16 -23.51 31.45 57.34
C SER A 16 -23.54 30.97 58.81
N SER A 17 -22.37 31.02 59.46
CA SER A 17 -22.10 31.58 60.80
C SER A 17 -20.59 31.50 61.07
N GLY A 18 -19.86 32.44 61.65
CA GLY A 18 -20.09 33.80 62.15
C GLY A 18 -18.74 34.35 62.67
N THR A 19 -18.60 35.69 62.72
CA THR A 19 -17.90 36.55 63.71
C THR A 19 -16.54 36.10 64.29
N SER A 20 -15.50 36.91 64.53
CA SER A 20 -15.20 38.35 64.49
C SER A 20 -13.85 38.51 65.22
N ALA A 21 -12.92 39.36 64.77
CA ALA A 21 -12.11 40.22 65.65
C ALA A 21 -11.16 41.10 64.82
N ALA A 22 -11.14 42.38 65.20
CA ALA A 22 -10.48 43.48 64.55
C ALA A 22 -9.00 43.62 64.95
N SER A 23 -8.22 44.28 64.10
CA SER A 23 -7.15 45.18 64.53
C SER A 23 -6.82 46.19 63.43
N THR A 24 -6.63 47.41 63.88
CA THR A 24 -6.65 48.72 63.22
C THR A 24 -5.34 49.12 62.55
N GLY A 25 -5.38 49.93 61.47
CA GLY A 25 -4.20 50.69 61.03
C GLY A 25 -4.26 51.39 59.67
N GLY A 26 -4.92 52.55 59.60
CA GLY A 26 -4.40 53.79 58.97
C GLY A 26 -3.89 53.83 57.52
N VAL A 27 -4.77 54.22 56.59
CA VAL A 27 -4.66 55.33 55.62
C VAL A 27 -3.32 55.60 54.89
N ASN A 28 -3.29 55.41 53.56
CA ASN A 28 -3.12 56.50 52.57
C ASN A 28 -3.25 56.00 51.12
N ASN A 29 -4.02 56.76 50.33
CA ASN A 29 -4.23 56.63 48.90
C ASN A 29 -2.92 56.79 48.11
N ALA A 30 -2.66 55.86 47.19
CA ALA A 30 -2.07 56.16 45.90
C ALA A 30 -2.69 55.19 44.87
N ASN A 31 -3.25 55.77 43.81
CA ASN A 31 -3.80 55.04 42.67
C ASN A 31 -2.70 54.16 42.06
N THR A 32 -2.86 52.85 42.19
CA THR A 32 -2.17 51.88 41.35
C THR A 32 -3.24 51.30 40.44
N GLU A 33 -3.29 51.78 39.20
CA GLU A 33 -3.92 51.03 38.11
C GLU A 33 -3.18 49.70 38.02
N GLN A 34 -3.79 48.67 38.58
CA GLN A 34 -3.38 47.29 38.41
C GLN A 34 -3.79 46.91 36.99
N SER A 35 -2.86 47.08 36.05
CA SER A 35 -2.92 46.39 34.77
C SER A 35 -3.03 44.90 35.07
N ASN A 36 -4.14 44.30 34.66
CA ASN A 36 -4.24 42.85 34.50
C ASN A 36 -3.24 42.46 33.40
N GLU A 37 -1.98 42.26 33.78
CA GLU A 37 -0.99 41.61 32.93
C GLU A 37 -1.32 40.12 32.88
N ASP A 38 -1.82 39.70 31.73
CA ASP A 38 -1.80 38.30 31.31
C ASP A 38 -0.33 37.85 31.25
N PRO A 39 0.16 36.94 32.12
CA PRO A 39 1.58 36.67 32.30
C PRO A 39 2.28 36.04 31.09
N LEU A 40 1.54 35.68 30.04
CA LEU A 40 2.05 35.12 28.78
C LEU A 40 1.43 35.81 27.55
N GLY A 41 1.02 37.08 27.71
CA GLY A 41 0.36 37.86 26.68
C GLY A 41 1.00 37.67 25.31
N LEU A 42 0.17 37.26 24.35
CA LEU A 42 0.42 37.29 22.90
C LEU A 42 0.92 38.70 22.51
N ARG A 43 2.22 38.97 22.68
CA ARG A 43 2.86 39.98 21.83
C ARG A 43 2.84 39.34 20.44
N GLN A 44 1.80 39.67 19.66
CA GLN A 44 1.93 39.65 18.22
C GLN A 44 3.19 40.46 17.95
N LEU A 45 4.29 39.76 17.64
CA LEU A 45 5.48 40.44 17.16
C LEU A 45 5.01 41.27 15.96
N PRO A 46 5.47 42.52 15.84
CA PRO A 46 5.27 43.28 14.62
C PRO A 46 5.58 42.41 13.39
N GLN A 47 4.79 42.51 12.31
CA GLN A 47 4.94 41.63 11.14
C GLN A 47 6.38 41.68 10.56
N ASP A 48 7.08 42.80 10.74
CA ASP A 48 8.48 43.02 10.39
C ASP A 48 9.50 42.30 11.27
N GLU A 49 9.07 41.70 12.38
CA GLU A 49 9.89 40.90 13.30
C GLU A 49 9.56 39.40 13.26
N SER A 50 8.85 38.94 12.23
CA SER A 50 8.36 37.55 12.16
C SER A 50 8.63 36.85 10.82
N PHE A 51 8.60 35.52 10.86
CA PHE A 51 8.68 34.65 9.71
C PHE A 51 7.33 33.97 9.43
N ALA A 52 7.11 33.69 8.14
CA ALA A 52 6.09 32.78 7.66
C ALA A 52 6.71 31.54 6.97
N ALA A 53 5.95 30.45 6.85
CA ALA A 53 6.40 29.25 6.13
C ALA A 53 5.28 28.58 5.32
N CYS A 54 5.68 28.01 4.17
CA CYS A 54 4.86 27.12 3.35
C CYS A 54 5.46 25.70 3.42
N ILE A 55 4.67 24.73 3.89
CA ILE A 55 5.11 23.34 4.08
C ILE A 55 4.17 22.39 3.35
N LEU A 56 4.72 21.49 2.54
CA LEU A 56 4.00 20.34 1.99
C LEU A 56 4.45 19.11 2.78
N ILE A 57 3.52 18.44 3.47
CA ILE A 57 3.83 17.28 4.32
C ILE A 57 3.06 16.05 3.88
N MET A 58 3.67 14.87 4.04
CA MET A 58 2.98 13.59 3.92
C MET A 58 2.79 12.96 5.31
N ASP A 59 3.65 12.02 5.70
CA ASP A 59 3.59 11.26 6.96
C ASP A 59 4.77 11.55 7.89
N ASP A 60 5.40 12.71 7.70
CA ASP A 60 6.58 13.16 8.43
C ASP A 60 6.22 13.90 9.74
N ASN A 61 5.08 13.56 10.35
CA ASN A 61 4.58 14.21 11.57
C ASN A 61 5.57 14.12 12.74
N HIS A 62 6.40 13.08 12.76
CA HIS A 62 7.46 12.88 13.74
C HIS A 62 8.58 13.94 13.63
N ARG A 63 8.90 14.41 12.41
CA ARG A 63 9.86 15.49 12.15
C ARG A 63 9.24 16.87 12.35
N LEU A 64 7.97 17.03 12.01
CA LEU A 64 7.25 18.31 12.10
C LEU A 64 7.32 18.92 13.52
N ILE A 65 7.34 18.08 14.57
CA ILE A 65 7.41 18.53 15.97
C ILE A 65 8.71 19.30 16.24
N GLU A 66 9.86 18.72 15.88
CA GLU A 66 11.17 19.35 16.03
C GLU A 66 11.30 20.54 15.08
N TRP A 67 10.88 20.37 13.82
CA TRP A 67 10.96 21.40 12.80
C TRP A 67 10.24 22.70 13.22
N LEU A 68 9.03 22.59 13.78
CA LEU A 68 8.27 23.74 14.28
C LEU A 68 8.96 24.40 15.47
N ALA A 69 9.48 23.61 16.42
CA ALA A 69 10.17 24.15 17.60
C ALA A 69 11.47 24.87 17.24
N TYR A 70 12.27 24.24 16.37
CA TYR A 70 13.51 24.79 15.86
C TYR A 70 13.26 26.12 15.15
N HIS A 71 12.38 26.14 14.15
CA HIS A 71 12.16 27.34 13.36
C HIS A 71 11.42 28.41 14.17
N TYR A 72 10.48 28.07 15.06
CA TYR A 72 9.89 29.04 15.99
C TYR A 72 10.95 29.78 16.82
N HIS A 73 12.00 29.07 17.25
CA HIS A 73 13.10 29.64 18.02
C HIS A 73 14.07 30.44 17.16
N THR A 74 14.62 29.85 16.10
CA THR A 74 15.73 30.44 15.31
C THR A 74 15.25 31.47 14.30
N MET A 75 14.03 31.34 13.78
CA MET A 75 13.38 32.20 12.81
C MET A 75 11.98 32.58 13.31
N PRO A 76 11.75 33.67 14.04
CA PRO A 76 10.55 33.91 14.85
C PRO A 76 9.22 33.59 14.13
N LEU A 77 8.86 32.30 14.10
CA LEU A 77 7.90 31.77 13.13
C LEU A 77 6.54 32.03 13.74
N ARG A 78 5.68 32.77 13.04
CA ARG A 78 4.36 33.15 13.57
C ARG A 78 3.23 32.76 12.63
N ARG A 79 3.55 32.34 11.41
CA ARG A 79 2.58 31.96 10.40
C ARG A 79 3.04 30.72 9.63
N VAL A 80 2.23 29.67 9.62
CA VAL A 80 2.53 28.45 8.85
C VAL A 80 1.31 28.03 8.04
N ILE A 81 1.49 27.73 6.75
CA ILE A 81 0.47 27.05 5.95
C ILE A 81 1.02 25.66 5.63
N VAL A 82 0.30 24.63 6.06
CA VAL A 82 0.67 23.23 5.87
C VAL A 82 -0.30 22.60 4.89
N MET A 83 0.21 22.04 3.81
CA MET A 83 -0.56 21.26 2.84
C MET A 83 -0.31 19.77 3.06
N ILE A 84 -1.37 18.99 3.22
CA ILE A 84 -1.28 17.53 3.38
C ILE A 84 -1.27 16.86 2.00
N ASP A 85 -0.38 15.90 1.79
CA ASP A 85 -0.45 15.00 0.64
C ASP A 85 -1.72 14.14 0.73
N PRO A 86 -2.53 14.00 -0.34
CA PRO A 86 -3.75 13.18 -0.30
C PRO A 86 -3.49 11.71 0.10
N ARG A 87 -2.25 11.22 0.02
CA ARG A 87 -1.85 9.88 0.45
C ARG A 87 -1.32 9.80 1.88
N SER A 88 -1.27 10.92 2.61
CA SER A 88 -0.92 10.91 4.03
C SER A 88 -1.82 9.95 4.79
N LYS A 89 -1.21 9.01 5.50
CA LYS A 89 -1.89 8.08 6.41
C LYS A 89 -2.14 8.68 7.79
N THR A 90 -1.44 9.75 8.11
CA THR A 90 -1.47 10.40 9.43
C THR A 90 -1.74 11.89 9.30
N SER A 91 -2.46 12.46 10.28
CA SER A 91 -2.78 13.89 10.29
C SER A 91 -1.76 14.68 11.11
N PRO A 92 -1.24 15.82 10.60
CA PRO A 92 -0.41 16.74 11.38
C PRO A 92 -1.22 17.55 12.41
N LEU A 93 -2.55 17.55 12.33
CA LEU A 93 -3.41 18.44 13.14
C LEU A 93 -3.14 18.34 14.66
N PRO A 94 -2.94 17.15 15.27
CA PRO A 94 -2.61 17.06 16.70
C PRO A 94 -1.27 17.71 17.07
N VAL A 95 -0.32 17.83 16.13
CA VAL A 95 0.92 18.57 16.33
C VAL A 95 0.64 20.06 16.21
N LEU A 96 -0.09 20.47 15.17
CA LEU A 96 -0.44 21.88 14.94
C LEU A 96 -1.26 22.48 16.09
N ASN A 97 -2.27 21.79 16.62
CA ASN A 97 -3.11 22.31 17.70
C ASN A 97 -2.31 22.69 18.96
N ARG A 98 -1.13 22.12 19.17
CA ARG A 98 -0.27 22.46 20.33
C ARG A 98 0.29 23.87 20.24
N TRP A 99 0.40 24.41 19.03
CA TRP A 99 1.06 25.68 18.72
C TRP A 99 0.07 26.82 18.43
N GLU A 100 -1.25 26.57 18.45
CA GLU A 100 -2.28 27.60 18.18
C GLU A 100 -2.13 28.86 19.04
N LYS A 101 -1.62 28.71 20.27
CA LYS A 101 -1.33 29.85 21.17
C LYS A 101 -0.17 30.73 20.68
N TYR A 102 0.74 30.20 19.87
CA TYR A 102 2.01 30.82 19.51
C TYR A 102 2.10 31.24 18.04
N MET A 103 1.40 30.53 17.15
CA MET A 103 1.45 30.72 15.70
C MET A 103 0.07 30.59 15.08
N LYS A 104 -0.21 31.39 14.06
CA LYS A 104 -1.36 31.17 13.16
C LYS A 104 -1.01 30.06 12.19
N MET A 105 -1.82 29.01 12.14
CA MET A 105 -1.57 27.87 11.27
C MET A 105 -2.81 27.43 10.53
N ASP A 106 -2.66 27.23 9.23
CA ASP A 106 -3.72 26.67 8.39
C ASP A 106 -3.30 25.31 7.88
N LEU A 107 -4.27 24.41 7.80
CA LEU A 107 -4.12 23.07 7.24
C LEU A 107 -4.93 22.98 5.95
N TRP A 108 -4.25 22.80 4.83
CA TRP A 108 -4.82 22.73 3.50
C TRP A 108 -4.78 21.30 2.95
N SER A 109 -5.68 21.06 2.00
CA SER A 109 -5.87 19.85 1.22
C SER A 109 -5.96 20.19 -0.28
N ASP A 110 -6.05 19.17 -1.12
CA ASP A 110 -6.18 19.35 -2.58
C ASP A 110 -7.43 20.16 -2.96
N ASN A 111 -8.50 20.11 -2.16
CA ASN A 111 -9.71 20.92 -2.36
C ASN A 111 -9.47 22.41 -2.15
N ASP A 112 -8.41 22.79 -1.44
CA ASP A 112 -8.02 24.18 -1.30
C ASP A 112 -7.28 24.66 -2.55
N LEU A 113 -6.61 23.78 -3.30
CA LEU A 113 -5.79 24.17 -4.46
C LEU A 113 -6.52 24.06 -5.79
N PHE A 114 -7.43 23.10 -5.91
CA PHE A 114 -8.01 22.70 -7.19
C PHE A 114 -9.52 22.65 -7.13
N THR A 115 -10.14 22.96 -8.27
CA THR A 115 -11.56 22.69 -8.50
C THR A 115 -11.82 21.19 -8.63
N VAL A 116 -13.08 20.76 -8.45
CA VAL A 116 -13.48 19.35 -8.58
C VAL A 116 -13.17 18.81 -9.98
N GLU A 117 -13.30 19.65 -11.01
CA GLU A 117 -12.98 19.32 -12.40
C GLU A 117 -11.48 19.11 -12.60
N GLU A 118 -10.64 19.99 -12.05
CA GLU A 118 -9.19 19.84 -12.13
C GLU A 118 -8.68 18.61 -11.37
N LEU A 119 -9.33 18.23 -10.27
CA LEU A 119 -9.00 17.02 -9.54
C LEU A 119 -9.29 15.76 -10.38
N LYS A 120 -10.39 15.75 -11.14
CA LYS A 120 -10.72 14.66 -12.07
C LYS A 120 -9.67 14.53 -13.18
N ASP A 121 -9.33 15.64 -13.84
CA ASP A 121 -8.32 15.67 -14.91
C ASP A 121 -6.90 15.28 -14.43
N ARG A 122 -6.64 15.39 -13.13
CA ARG A 122 -5.37 15.02 -12.51
C ARG A 122 -5.31 13.54 -12.13
N ALA A 123 -6.44 12.88 -11.89
CA ALA A 123 -6.47 11.44 -11.62
C ALA A 123 -5.87 10.61 -12.78
N ASP A 124 -5.93 11.13 -14.00
CA ASP A 124 -5.53 10.45 -15.24
C ASP A 124 -4.08 10.69 -15.68
N LYS A 125 -3.30 11.51 -14.95
CA LYS A 125 -1.93 11.89 -15.35
C LYS A 125 -0.85 11.10 -14.61
N GLU A 126 0.32 10.97 -15.23
CA GLU A 126 1.52 10.37 -14.62
C GLU A 126 1.84 11.00 -13.26
N MET A 127 2.03 10.14 -12.25
CA MET A 127 2.12 10.50 -10.84
C MET A 127 3.21 11.54 -10.50
N ILE A 128 4.39 11.47 -11.14
CA ILE A 128 5.50 12.41 -10.88
C ILE A 128 5.18 13.81 -11.39
N LYS A 129 4.55 13.91 -12.57
CA LYS A 129 4.10 15.20 -13.13
C LYS A 129 3.02 15.82 -12.24
N ASN A 130 2.12 14.99 -11.70
CA ASN A 130 1.11 15.43 -10.76
C ASN A 130 1.71 15.99 -9.47
N HIS A 131 2.63 15.28 -8.81
CA HIS A 131 3.27 15.77 -7.58
C HIS A 131 3.97 17.12 -7.77
N ARG A 132 4.79 17.28 -8.83
CA ARG A 132 5.47 18.55 -9.12
C ARG A 132 4.48 19.68 -9.43
N SER A 133 3.42 19.38 -10.19
CA SER A 133 2.39 20.38 -10.49
C SER A 133 1.61 20.80 -9.23
N ARG A 134 1.41 19.86 -8.28
CA ARG A 134 0.74 20.11 -7.00
C ARG A 134 1.59 20.97 -6.09
N GLN A 135 2.87 20.64 -5.94
CA GLN A 135 3.82 21.47 -5.19
C GLN A 135 3.87 22.89 -5.75
N ARG A 136 3.88 23.05 -7.08
CA ARG A 136 3.82 24.38 -7.72
C ARG A 136 2.54 25.14 -7.39
N ALA A 137 1.39 24.53 -7.56
CA ALA A 137 0.10 25.16 -7.26
C ALA A 137 0.01 25.58 -5.78
N PHE A 138 0.43 24.69 -4.88
CA PHE A 138 0.51 24.97 -3.44
C PHE A 138 1.40 26.19 -3.17
N ASN A 139 2.62 26.18 -3.68
CA ASN A 139 3.60 27.23 -3.46
C ASN A 139 3.09 28.59 -3.94
N VAL A 140 2.49 28.66 -5.13
CA VAL A 140 1.89 29.89 -5.67
C VAL A 140 0.77 30.40 -4.75
N LYS A 141 -0.17 29.54 -4.37
CA LYS A 141 -1.30 29.93 -3.53
C LYS A 141 -0.84 30.35 -2.14
N CYS A 142 0.06 29.60 -1.52
CA CYS A 142 0.60 29.89 -0.20
C CYS A 142 1.29 31.26 -0.16
N LEU A 143 2.22 31.54 -1.08
CA LEU A 143 2.91 32.84 -1.15
C LEU A 143 1.93 34.00 -1.39
N THR A 144 0.90 33.78 -2.21
CA THR A 144 -0.15 34.77 -2.46
C THR A 144 -0.93 35.09 -1.19
N THR A 145 -1.41 34.06 -0.49
CA THR A 145 -2.12 34.22 0.78
C THR A 145 -1.26 34.91 1.83
N LEU A 146 0.02 34.54 1.96
CA LEU A 146 0.93 35.16 2.92
C LEU A 146 1.17 36.64 2.60
N LYS A 147 1.31 37.01 1.33
CA LYS A 147 1.40 38.41 0.90
C LYS A 147 0.13 39.19 1.23
N GLU A 148 -1.04 38.64 0.94
CA GLU A 148 -2.34 39.24 1.26
C GLU A 148 -2.53 39.45 2.77
N GLU A 149 -1.97 38.56 3.58
CA GLU A 149 -1.96 38.69 5.05
C GLU A 149 -0.88 39.66 5.57
N GLY A 150 -0.06 40.25 4.71
CA GLY A 150 1.00 41.19 5.08
C GLY A 150 2.28 40.55 5.61
N ALA A 151 2.51 39.26 5.33
CA ALA A 151 3.77 38.60 5.68
C ALA A 151 4.96 39.21 4.92
N LYS A 152 6.16 39.12 5.52
CA LYS A 152 7.43 39.52 4.89
C LYS A 152 8.28 38.30 4.57
N TRP A 153 9.26 37.99 5.41
CA TRP A 153 10.15 36.86 5.22
C TRP A 153 9.40 35.54 5.31
N THR A 154 9.49 34.78 4.22
CA THR A 154 8.80 33.52 4.03
C THR A 154 9.80 32.43 3.68
N LEU A 155 9.69 31.31 4.39
CA LEU A 155 10.47 30.10 4.20
C LEU A 155 9.69 29.08 3.36
N MET A 156 10.34 28.56 2.32
CA MET A 156 9.86 27.41 1.55
C MET A 156 10.85 26.28 1.73
N THR A 157 10.48 25.28 2.52
CA THR A 157 11.38 24.19 2.91
C THR A 157 10.59 22.92 3.19
N ASP A 158 11.28 21.81 3.24
CA ASP A 158 10.71 20.52 3.61
C ASP A 158 10.95 20.27 5.11
N VAL A 159 10.13 19.42 5.75
CA VAL A 159 10.23 19.18 7.20
C VAL A 159 11.50 18.42 7.63
N ASP A 160 12.29 17.96 6.67
CA ASP A 160 13.58 17.33 6.84
C ASP A 160 14.76 18.29 6.59
N GLU A 161 14.49 19.59 6.52
CA GLU A 161 15.48 20.64 6.28
C GLU A 161 15.51 21.65 7.44
N TYR A 162 16.70 21.83 8.02
CA TYR A 162 16.94 22.76 9.14
C TYR A 162 17.90 23.86 8.69
N THR A 163 17.44 25.10 8.67
CA THR A 163 18.29 26.20 8.18
C THR A 163 19.07 26.87 9.29
N ARG A 164 20.36 27.11 9.07
CA ARG A 164 21.27 27.78 10.00
C ARG A 164 22.09 28.88 9.33
N ILE A 165 22.71 29.72 10.17
CA ILE A 165 23.76 30.64 9.76
C ILE A 165 24.99 29.83 9.36
N ASN A 166 25.57 30.14 8.21
CA ASN A 166 26.81 29.54 7.75
C ASN A 166 27.98 30.02 8.63
N PRO A 167 28.75 29.13 9.29
CA PRO A 167 29.92 29.52 10.07
C PRO A 167 30.92 30.37 9.29
N ARG A 168 31.05 30.12 7.97
CA ARG A 168 31.93 30.90 7.10
C ARG A 168 31.48 32.35 6.93
N ALA A 169 30.19 32.63 7.10
CA ALA A 169 29.67 34.00 7.11
C ALA A 169 30.01 34.76 8.41
N LEU A 170 30.47 34.05 9.45
CA LEU A 170 30.92 34.63 10.71
C LEU A 170 32.46 34.73 10.79
N ASP A 171 33.18 34.13 9.84
CA ASP A 171 34.63 34.18 9.80
C ASP A 171 35.10 35.43 9.04
N SER A 172 35.65 36.40 9.78
CA SER A 172 36.20 37.64 9.22
C SER A 172 37.34 37.44 8.21
N SER A 173 37.97 36.26 8.19
CA SER A 173 39.02 35.91 7.23
C SER A 173 38.49 35.35 5.92
N GLU A 174 37.24 34.91 5.89
CA GLU A 174 36.56 34.41 4.70
C GLU A 174 35.98 35.58 3.91
N GLY A 175 36.22 35.60 2.59
CA GLY A 175 35.79 36.71 1.72
C GLY A 175 34.28 36.78 1.47
N ILE A 176 33.50 35.87 2.08
CA ILE A 176 32.08 35.70 1.79
C ILE A 176 31.30 36.90 2.34
N TYR A 177 31.64 37.46 3.51
CA TYR A 177 31.05 38.72 4.01
C TYR A 177 32.02 39.47 4.96
N GLN A 178 32.43 40.71 4.60
CA GLN A 178 33.22 41.61 5.44
C GLN A 178 32.31 42.54 6.25
N THR A 179 31.62 42.01 7.26
CA THR A 179 30.80 42.83 8.15
C THR A 179 31.23 42.66 9.60
N ASP A 180 31.31 43.75 10.36
CA ASP A 180 31.54 43.79 11.81
C ASP A 180 30.35 43.19 12.62
N ILE A 181 29.78 42.08 12.17
CA ILE A 181 28.63 41.44 12.81
C ILE A 181 29.14 40.48 13.87
N ALA A 182 28.77 40.75 15.12
CA ALA A 182 29.05 39.84 16.22
C ALA A 182 28.47 38.43 15.91
N PRO A 183 29.24 37.35 16.14
CA PRO A 183 28.78 35.98 15.95
C PRO A 183 27.46 35.73 16.67
N MET A 184 26.42 35.37 15.92
CA MET A 184 25.11 35.04 16.48
C MET A 184 25.01 33.53 16.70
N GLN A 185 24.64 33.13 17.91
CA GLN A 185 24.46 31.72 18.24
C GLN A 185 23.03 31.29 17.98
N LEU A 186 22.82 30.04 17.57
CA LEU A 186 21.47 29.50 17.36
C LEU A 186 20.67 29.30 18.66
N SER A 187 21.33 29.38 19.82
CA SER A 187 20.67 29.45 21.14
C SER A 187 19.98 30.80 21.38
N GLU A 188 20.29 31.82 20.59
CA GLU A 188 19.64 33.13 20.68
C GLU A 188 18.31 33.12 19.89
N PRO A 189 17.18 33.47 20.52
CA PRO A 189 15.91 33.60 19.83
C PRO A 189 15.99 34.57 18.65
N GLY A 190 15.53 34.12 17.49
CA GLY A 190 15.49 34.88 16.25
C GLY A 190 16.85 35.18 15.63
N SER A 191 17.88 34.39 15.94
CA SER A 191 19.24 34.54 15.42
C SER A 191 19.29 34.70 13.90
N ILE A 192 18.50 33.95 13.13
CA ILE A 192 18.49 34.04 11.67
C ILE A 192 17.88 35.36 11.19
N LEU A 193 16.78 35.81 11.78
CA LEU A 193 16.16 37.09 11.42
C LEU A 193 17.06 38.27 11.79
N LYS A 194 17.73 38.19 12.95
CA LYS A 194 18.69 39.21 13.37
C LYS A 194 19.90 39.26 12.43
N MET A 195 20.38 38.12 11.93
CA MET A 195 21.42 38.06 10.91
C MET A 195 20.94 38.69 9.59
N LEU A 196 19.72 38.37 9.15
CA LEU A 196 19.11 38.98 7.96
C LEU A 196 19.05 40.51 8.08
N ASN A 197 18.59 41.04 9.21
CA ASN A 197 18.41 42.48 9.41
C ASN A 197 19.75 43.23 9.57
N LYS A 198 20.82 42.57 10.02
CA LYS A 198 22.13 43.20 10.27
C LYS A 198 23.13 43.00 9.13
N GLY A 199 23.06 41.87 8.42
CA GLY A 199 24.09 41.41 7.49
C GLY A 199 23.71 41.43 6.02
N VAL A 200 22.48 41.79 5.69
CA VAL A 200 22.06 41.89 4.29
C VAL A 200 21.98 43.36 3.89
N ASP A 201 23.07 43.90 3.34
CA ASP A 201 22.92 45.04 2.44
C ASP A 201 22.42 44.50 1.09
N LEU A 202 21.12 44.61 0.84
CA LEU A 202 20.50 44.16 -0.43
C LEU A 202 21.09 44.84 -1.68
N ASN A 203 21.99 45.82 -1.52
CA ASN A 203 22.73 46.46 -2.61
C ASN A 203 24.14 45.88 -2.84
N ASP A 204 24.63 44.96 -2.00
CA ASP A 204 25.96 44.33 -2.18
C ASP A 204 25.95 43.35 -3.37
N GLU A 205 26.83 43.60 -4.34
CA GLU A 205 27.04 42.77 -5.55
C GLU A 205 27.38 41.32 -5.22
N ARG A 206 28.04 41.09 -4.10
CA ARG A 206 28.52 39.76 -3.68
C ARG A 206 27.41 38.87 -3.13
N LEU A 207 26.30 39.45 -2.67
CA LEU A 207 25.13 38.70 -2.19
C LEU A 207 24.29 38.10 -3.33
N HIS A 208 24.70 38.29 -4.58
CA HIS A 208 23.85 38.13 -5.76
C HIS A 208 22.52 38.93 -5.65
N ALA A 209 22.47 39.93 -4.76
CA ALA A 209 21.23 40.59 -4.35
C ALA A 209 20.80 41.77 -5.26
N GLN A 210 21.62 42.18 -6.23
CA GLN A 210 21.47 43.47 -6.93
C GLN A 210 20.24 43.62 -7.82
N GLU A 211 19.64 42.53 -8.31
CA GLU A 211 18.30 42.55 -8.95
C GLU A 211 17.18 42.05 -8.00
N TRP A 212 17.51 41.68 -6.75
CA TRP A 212 16.83 40.66 -5.93
C TRP A 212 16.41 41.18 -4.55
N LYS A 213 15.81 42.37 -4.47
CA LYS A 213 15.32 42.94 -3.18
C LYS A 213 14.34 42.05 -2.40
N ALA A 214 13.90 40.93 -2.97
CA ALA A 214 12.94 40.00 -2.38
C ALA A 214 13.44 38.56 -2.19
N CYS A 215 14.63 38.13 -2.68
CA CYS A 215 15.04 36.71 -2.62
C CYS A 215 16.47 36.54 -2.07
N ILE A 216 16.68 35.66 -1.09
CA ILE A 216 18.00 35.33 -0.52
C ILE A 216 18.29 33.83 -0.68
N PRO A 217 19.38 33.42 -1.35
CA PRO A 217 19.69 32.01 -1.56
C PRO A 217 20.17 31.31 -0.28
N VAL A 218 19.81 30.03 -0.16
CA VAL A 218 20.20 29.13 0.93
C VAL A 218 20.80 27.87 0.30
N SER A 219 22.10 27.64 0.48
CA SER A 219 22.73 26.40 -0.02
C SER A 219 22.24 25.20 0.77
N ARG A 220 22.33 23.99 0.22
CA ARG A 220 21.96 22.76 0.93
C ARG A 220 23.14 21.82 1.12
N VAL A 221 23.15 21.16 2.27
CA VAL A 221 24.10 20.09 2.61
C VAL A 221 23.30 18.83 2.92
N GLN A 222 23.67 17.70 2.32
CA GLN A 222 23.07 16.40 2.65
C GLN A 222 23.78 15.85 3.88
N LEU A 223 23.03 15.61 4.95
CA LEU A 223 23.49 14.82 6.08
C LEU A 223 23.24 13.34 5.77
N SER A 224 24.24 12.50 6.08
CA SER A 224 24.22 11.07 5.77
C SER A 224 23.21 10.32 6.62
N GLY A 225 22.91 9.07 6.23
CA GLY A 225 22.09 8.14 7.02
C GLY A 225 22.89 7.41 8.10
N THR A 226 24.11 7.85 8.41
CA THR A 226 24.92 7.28 9.49
C THR A 226 24.69 8.08 10.77
N GLU A 227 24.11 7.41 11.77
CA GLU A 227 23.78 8.03 13.06
C GLU A 227 25.06 8.24 13.89
N SER A 228 25.12 9.35 14.63
CA SER A 228 26.19 9.59 15.60
C SER A 228 26.15 8.56 16.75
N SER A 229 27.28 8.34 17.41
CA SER A 229 27.32 7.45 18.57
C SER A 229 26.47 7.96 19.73
N ASP A 230 26.02 7.06 20.62
CA ASP A 230 25.21 7.44 21.79
C ASP A 230 25.88 8.54 22.64
N GLU A 231 27.20 8.48 22.84
CA GLU A 231 27.93 9.51 23.59
C GLU A 231 27.83 10.89 22.92
N GLU A 232 27.99 10.93 21.60
CA GLU A 232 27.93 12.16 20.81
C GLU A 232 26.52 12.76 20.75
N VAL A 233 25.52 11.91 20.55
CA VAL A 233 24.10 12.28 20.53
C VAL A 233 23.72 12.91 21.87
N ASN A 234 24.05 12.25 22.99
CA ASN A 234 23.75 12.74 24.32
C ASN A 234 24.56 13.99 24.73
N ASN A 235 25.68 14.27 24.05
CA ASN A 235 26.69 15.22 24.51
C ASN A 235 26.14 16.57 25.00
N LYS A 236 25.48 17.43 24.24
CA LYS A 236 25.04 18.75 24.73
C LYS A 236 23.54 18.80 24.99
N PHE A 237 22.95 17.65 25.31
CA PHE A 237 21.51 17.52 25.47
C PHE A 237 21.06 18.09 26.83
N PRO A 238 19.99 18.92 26.88
CA PRO A 238 19.45 19.44 28.14
C PRO A 238 18.84 18.32 28.99
N LYS A 239 19.53 17.95 30.08
CA LYS A 239 19.13 16.84 30.97
C LYS A 239 17.78 17.08 31.65
N GLU A 240 17.31 18.32 31.71
CA GLU A 240 16.01 18.68 32.24
C GLU A 240 14.85 18.09 31.42
N LEU A 241 15.06 17.72 30.16
CA LEU A 241 14.02 17.05 29.35
C LEU A 241 13.89 15.55 29.66
N GLU A 242 14.93 14.95 30.24
CA GLU A 242 14.93 13.53 30.63
C GLU A 242 14.02 13.27 31.85
N PRO A 243 13.48 12.05 31.98
CA PRO A 243 13.58 10.91 31.04
C PRO A 243 12.49 10.93 29.95
N THR A 244 11.64 11.97 29.91
CA THR A 244 10.45 12.01 29.06
C THR A 244 10.78 12.18 27.59
N ILE A 245 11.82 12.96 27.29
CA ILE A 245 12.30 13.23 25.94
C ILE A 245 13.82 13.01 25.97
N LEU A 246 14.35 12.28 24.99
CA LEU A 246 15.74 11.85 24.92
C LEU A 246 16.46 12.52 23.75
N ALA A 247 17.80 12.60 23.81
CA ALA A 247 18.60 13.18 22.73
C ALA A 247 18.38 12.48 21.37
N LYS A 248 18.21 11.15 21.39
CA LYS A 248 17.90 10.32 20.22
C LYS A 248 16.51 10.54 19.61
N ASP A 249 15.70 11.39 20.22
CA ASP A 249 14.39 11.77 19.69
C ASP A 249 14.50 12.99 18.74
N PHE A 250 15.70 13.57 18.56
CA PHE A 250 15.93 14.76 17.75
C PHE A 250 16.87 14.49 16.57
N ASP A 251 16.40 14.77 15.36
CA ASP A 251 17.20 14.68 14.15
C ASP A 251 18.43 15.61 14.22
N THR A 252 18.30 16.81 14.80
CA THR A 252 19.41 17.77 14.94
C THR A 252 20.53 17.32 15.89
N PHE A 253 20.32 16.25 16.66
CA PHE A 253 21.33 15.65 17.53
C PHE A 253 21.90 14.33 16.98
N ARG A 254 21.12 13.62 16.16
CA ARG A 254 21.47 12.28 15.62
C ARG A 254 22.33 12.34 14.38
N TRP A 255 21.95 13.19 13.43
CA TRP A 255 22.56 13.24 12.10
C TRP A 255 23.51 14.42 12.02
N ARG A 256 24.81 14.14 11.95
CA ARG A 256 25.87 15.15 12.08
C ARG A 256 26.94 15.06 11.00
N TYR A 257 26.99 13.98 10.24
CA TYR A 257 27.99 13.80 9.19
C TYR A 257 27.40 14.21 7.84
N SER A 258 28.08 15.06 7.10
CA SER A 258 27.68 15.41 5.74
C SER A 258 28.51 14.71 4.67
N GLY A 259 27.99 14.73 3.45
CA GLY A 259 28.64 14.15 2.30
C GLY A 259 28.21 14.74 0.98
N VAL A 260 28.94 14.34 -0.06
CA VAL A 260 28.58 14.68 -1.44
C VAL A 260 27.57 13.66 -1.96
N ASP A 261 26.32 14.08 -2.14
CA ASP A 261 25.27 13.27 -2.74
C ASP A 261 25.51 13.10 -4.26
N THR A 262 26.16 12.03 -4.67
CA THR A 262 26.50 11.79 -6.08
C THR A 262 25.29 11.51 -6.98
N ILE A 263 24.09 11.30 -6.42
CA ILE A 263 22.88 10.99 -7.17
C ILE A 263 22.16 12.27 -7.56
N THR A 264 21.95 13.14 -6.58
CA THR A 264 21.09 14.33 -6.74
C THR A 264 21.89 15.62 -6.90
N ALA A 265 23.15 15.62 -6.49
CA ALA A 265 24.00 16.78 -6.63
C ALA A 265 24.55 16.92 -8.05
N LYS A 266 24.60 18.14 -8.55
CA LYS A 266 25.32 18.49 -9.77
C LYS A 266 26.68 19.03 -9.36
N ASP A 267 27.75 18.38 -9.81
CA ASP A 267 29.14 18.73 -9.45
C ASP A 267 29.36 18.79 -7.92
N GLY A 268 28.64 17.93 -7.19
CA GLY A 268 28.69 17.84 -5.73
C GLY A 268 27.89 18.91 -4.97
N VAL A 269 27.11 19.73 -5.66
CA VAL A 269 26.22 20.74 -5.06
C VAL A 269 24.75 20.32 -5.18
N LEU A 270 23.98 20.46 -4.10
CA LEU A 270 22.54 20.22 -4.08
C LEU A 270 21.76 21.47 -4.52
N PRO A 271 20.55 21.32 -5.09
CA PRO A 271 19.72 22.46 -5.42
C PRO A 271 19.24 23.14 -4.14
N GLY A 272 19.76 24.33 -3.85
CA GLY A 272 19.48 25.17 -2.69
C GLY A 272 18.03 25.67 -2.61
N LYS A 273 17.70 26.30 -1.50
CA LYS A 273 16.39 26.92 -1.21
C LYS A 273 16.52 28.44 -1.26
N THR A 274 15.42 29.14 -1.01
CA THR A 274 15.40 30.60 -1.05
C THR A 274 14.48 31.13 0.05
N PHE A 275 14.96 32.11 0.80
CA PHE A 275 14.09 32.97 1.63
C PHE A 275 13.50 34.07 0.75
N ILE A 276 12.23 34.37 0.96
CA ILE A 276 11.52 35.36 0.13
C ILE A 276 10.92 36.43 1.03
N ASP A 277 11.19 37.71 0.77
CA ASP A 277 10.38 38.79 1.30
C ASP A 277 9.17 39.00 0.37
N VAL A 278 8.05 38.35 0.68
CA VAL A 278 6.85 38.40 -0.16
C VAL A 278 6.20 39.78 -0.18
N SER A 279 6.47 40.61 0.82
CA SER A 279 6.01 42.00 0.87
C SER A 279 6.68 42.87 -0.20
N SER A 280 7.92 42.53 -0.56
CA SER A 280 8.72 43.23 -1.57
C SER A 280 8.41 42.82 -3.01
N ILE A 281 7.58 41.80 -3.23
CA ILE A 281 7.13 41.39 -4.57
C ILE A 281 6.06 42.38 -5.08
N PRO A 282 6.23 43.06 -6.23
CA PRO A 282 5.18 43.91 -6.77
C PRO A 282 3.92 43.11 -7.15
N ASP A 283 2.72 43.64 -6.92
CA ASP A 283 1.46 42.96 -7.30
C ASP A 283 1.42 42.63 -8.80
N SER A 284 2.02 43.50 -9.63
CA SER A 284 2.17 43.29 -11.08
C SER A 284 3.09 42.12 -11.47
N GLU A 285 3.81 41.54 -10.52
CA GLU A 285 4.76 40.44 -10.71
C GLU A 285 4.27 39.13 -10.07
N MET A 286 3.15 39.15 -9.32
CA MET A 286 2.57 37.97 -8.66
C MET A 286 2.20 36.85 -9.64
N TRP A 287 1.79 37.19 -10.87
CA TRP A 287 1.50 36.20 -11.91
C TRP A 287 2.74 35.40 -12.37
N ARG A 288 3.96 35.84 -12.00
CA ARG A 288 5.22 35.13 -12.30
C ARG A 288 5.64 34.14 -11.23
N LEU A 289 4.83 33.95 -10.18
CA LEU A 289 5.01 32.84 -9.26
C LEU A 289 4.85 31.53 -10.04
N ILE A 290 5.95 30.81 -10.22
CA ILE A 290 5.96 29.51 -10.92
C ILE A 290 5.87 28.34 -9.93
N GLY A 291 5.96 28.64 -8.63
CA GLY A 291 5.82 27.68 -7.54
C GLY A 291 6.97 26.69 -7.41
N ASP A 292 8.13 26.95 -8.04
CA ASP A 292 9.32 26.14 -7.82
C ASP A 292 9.92 26.50 -6.44
N PRO A 293 10.07 25.56 -5.49
CA PRO A 293 10.62 25.88 -4.16
C PRO A 293 12.08 26.34 -4.20
N HIS A 294 12.81 26.06 -5.28
CA HIS A 294 14.18 26.53 -5.50
C HIS A 294 14.23 27.87 -6.24
N ARG A 295 13.19 28.17 -7.03
CA ARG A 295 13.06 29.40 -7.85
C ARG A 295 11.61 29.90 -7.86
N PRO A 296 11.11 30.41 -6.73
CA PRO A 296 9.69 30.71 -6.54
C PRO A 296 9.16 31.73 -7.55
N ILE A 297 10.03 32.66 -7.99
CA ILE A 297 9.73 33.70 -8.97
C ILE A 297 10.79 33.69 -10.07
N ASP A 298 10.44 33.17 -11.25
CA ASP A 298 11.36 33.00 -12.38
C ASP A 298 12.14 34.28 -12.71
N LYS A 299 11.44 35.42 -12.75
CA LYS A 299 12.00 36.70 -13.20
C LYS A 299 12.50 37.66 -12.12
N LEU A 300 12.15 37.44 -10.85
CA LEU A 300 12.61 38.29 -9.74
C LEU A 300 13.73 37.64 -8.93
N CYS A 301 13.77 36.31 -8.87
CA CYS A 301 14.94 35.58 -8.36
C CYS A 301 15.86 35.15 -9.54
N LYS A 302 16.12 36.10 -10.44
CA LYS A 302 16.50 35.87 -11.86
C LYS A 302 17.94 35.42 -12.09
N GLY A 303 18.84 35.57 -11.13
CA GLY A 303 20.21 35.07 -11.24
C GLY A 303 20.48 33.77 -10.47
N GLY A 304 19.45 33.09 -9.97
CA GLY A 304 19.57 31.97 -9.03
C GLY A 304 20.16 30.72 -9.63
N ASN A 305 21.49 30.62 -9.73
CA ASN A 305 22.13 29.31 -9.66
C ASN A 305 21.54 28.61 -8.42
N VAL A 306 20.71 27.58 -8.60
CA VAL A 306 20.23 26.79 -7.45
C VAL A 306 21.34 25.90 -6.94
N TRP A 307 22.41 25.75 -7.73
CA TRP A 307 23.59 24.96 -7.44
C TRP A 307 24.69 25.85 -6.84
N LEU A 308 24.34 26.63 -5.81
CA LEU A 308 25.31 27.42 -5.04
C LEU A 308 25.92 26.56 -3.95
N ASN A 309 27.25 26.62 -3.85
CA ASN A 309 28.01 25.90 -2.84
C ASN A 309 27.96 26.65 -1.50
N THR A 310 28.29 25.98 -0.41
CA THR A 310 28.28 26.56 0.94
C THR A 310 29.35 27.66 1.11
N ASN A 311 30.28 27.83 0.18
CA ASN A 311 31.18 28.98 0.16
C ASN A 311 30.59 30.23 -0.54
N GLU A 312 29.34 30.16 -1.01
CA GLU A 312 28.70 31.26 -1.74
C GLU A 312 27.47 31.84 -0.99
N THR A 313 26.97 31.19 0.06
CA THR A 313 25.73 31.60 0.74
C THR A 313 25.92 31.89 2.23
N MET A 314 25.13 32.84 2.74
CA MET A 314 25.10 33.18 4.17
C MET A 314 24.35 32.16 5.03
N PHE A 315 23.38 31.46 4.43
CA PHE A 315 22.60 30.43 5.10
C PHE A 315 22.80 29.07 4.44
N VAL A 316 22.71 28.03 5.26
CA VAL A 316 22.78 26.64 4.85
C VAL A 316 21.56 25.91 5.41
N ALA A 317 20.89 25.13 4.58
CA ALA A 317 19.88 24.17 5.00
C ALA A 317 20.50 22.78 5.08
N ASP A 318 20.55 22.22 6.29
CA ASP A 318 20.99 20.85 6.53
C ASP A 318 19.81 19.92 6.21
N HIS A 319 19.97 19.08 5.19
CA HIS A 319 18.94 18.15 4.71
C HIS A 319 19.18 16.77 5.30
N ILE A 320 18.26 16.32 6.15
CA ILE A 320 18.40 15.12 6.97
C ILE A 320 17.74 13.91 6.30
N LEU A 321 18.53 12.87 6.05
CA LEU A 321 18.03 11.63 5.46
C LEU A 321 17.15 10.85 6.47
N GLY A 322 17.63 10.68 7.70
CA GLY A 322 16.99 9.90 8.76
C GLY A 322 17.12 8.38 8.60
N THR A 323 16.40 7.64 9.44
CA THR A 323 16.42 6.16 9.40
C THR A 323 15.62 5.60 8.23
N LEU A 324 15.90 4.35 7.84
CA LEU A 324 15.13 3.66 6.79
C LEU A 324 13.65 3.55 7.15
N GLU A 325 13.32 3.31 8.42
CA GLU A 325 11.95 3.26 8.91
C GLU A 325 11.26 4.60 8.65
N SER A 326 11.86 5.71 9.09
CA SER A 326 11.30 7.05 8.85
C SER A 326 11.14 7.36 7.36
N TYR A 327 12.13 6.98 6.55
CA TYR A 327 12.18 7.26 5.12
C TYR A 327 11.16 6.42 4.31
N SER A 328 10.84 5.22 4.80
CA SER A 328 9.95 4.26 4.15
C SER A 328 8.48 4.37 4.57
N LEU A 329 8.16 5.11 5.64
CA LEU A 329 6.79 5.31 6.13
C LEU A 329 5.84 5.97 5.13
N ARG A 330 6.36 6.85 4.27
CA ARG A 330 5.59 7.59 3.27
C ARG A 330 4.99 6.60 2.26
N ASP A 331 3.67 6.54 2.08
CA ASP A 331 3.08 5.65 1.07
C ASP A 331 2.99 6.35 -0.31
N ASP A 332 4.08 6.28 -1.08
CA ASP A 332 4.08 6.69 -2.47
C ASP A 332 4.55 5.56 -3.38
N SER A 333 4.19 5.62 -4.66
CA SER A 333 4.46 4.55 -5.64
C SER A 333 5.95 4.27 -5.90
N ARG A 334 6.86 4.96 -5.21
CA ARG A 334 8.32 4.82 -5.30
C ARG A 334 8.87 4.10 -4.07
N PHE A 335 8.08 3.26 -3.39
CA PHE A 335 8.55 2.56 -2.18
C PHE A 335 9.88 1.82 -2.42
N PHE A 336 9.94 0.96 -3.44
CA PHE A 336 11.16 0.24 -3.80
C PHE A 336 12.31 1.19 -4.20
N ASP A 337 12.06 2.14 -5.11
CA ASP A 337 13.06 3.12 -5.53
C ASP A 337 13.62 3.94 -4.37
N ARG A 338 12.79 4.27 -3.37
CA ARG A 338 13.21 5.01 -2.17
C ARG A 338 14.03 4.16 -1.23
N VAL A 339 13.69 2.89 -1.02
CA VAL A 339 14.54 1.99 -0.23
C VAL A 339 15.92 1.89 -0.86
N LEU A 340 15.98 1.72 -2.19
CA LEU A 340 17.25 1.71 -2.94
C LEU A 340 17.98 3.06 -2.85
N THR A 341 17.27 4.18 -3.05
CA THR A 341 17.83 5.53 -2.93
C THR A 341 18.36 5.79 -1.52
N TRP A 342 17.65 5.37 -0.48
CA TRP A 342 18.10 5.50 0.90
C TRP A 342 19.34 4.66 1.15
N GLN A 343 19.36 3.40 0.68
CA GLN A 343 20.53 2.53 0.81
C GLN A 343 21.77 3.13 0.14
N GLN A 344 21.60 3.80 -1.00
CA GLN A 344 22.70 4.50 -1.67
C GLN A 344 23.09 5.79 -0.91
N ARG A 345 22.12 6.53 -0.38
CA ARG A 345 22.35 7.81 0.31
C ARG A 345 22.86 7.67 1.74
N LYS A 346 22.64 6.53 2.41
CA LYS A 346 23.09 6.35 3.81
C LYS A 346 24.62 6.45 3.95
N GLU A 347 25.34 6.11 2.87
CA GLU A 347 26.82 6.10 2.78
C GLU A 347 27.38 7.37 2.11
N VAL A 348 26.54 8.37 1.84
CA VAL A 348 26.98 9.65 1.27
C VAL A 348 27.93 10.36 2.23
N GLY A 349 29.19 10.51 1.80
CA GLY A 349 30.27 11.16 2.54
C GLY A 349 30.85 10.30 3.65
N GLY A 350 32.18 10.16 3.66
CA GLY A 350 32.86 9.62 4.84
C GLY A 350 32.52 10.44 6.08
N LEU A 351 32.72 9.85 7.27
CA LEU A 351 32.47 10.44 8.60
C LEU A 351 33.33 11.69 8.93
N THR A 352 33.81 12.43 7.94
CA THR A 352 34.88 13.43 8.08
C THR A 352 34.36 14.84 8.33
N ASP A 353 33.23 15.23 7.73
CA ASP A 353 32.68 16.59 7.84
C ASP A 353 31.53 16.63 8.86
N LEU A 354 31.86 17.12 10.04
CA LEU A 354 30.98 17.15 11.21
C LEU A 354 30.23 18.49 11.30
N HIS A 355 28.91 18.41 11.44
CA HIS A 355 27.99 19.55 11.57
C HIS A 355 27.32 19.56 12.96
N ASP A 356 27.87 20.34 13.88
CA ASP A 356 27.37 20.50 15.26
C ASP A 356 26.60 21.82 15.47
N GLU A 357 26.47 22.64 14.43
CA GLU A 357 26.01 24.02 14.54
C GLU A 357 24.54 24.13 14.97
N LEU A 358 23.70 23.15 14.64
CA LEU A 358 22.27 23.17 14.96
C LEU A 358 22.02 23.11 16.47
N ARG A 359 22.73 22.22 17.17
CA ARG A 359 22.41 21.74 18.53
C ARG A 359 22.14 22.80 19.61
N PRO A 360 22.80 23.99 19.63
CA PRO A 360 22.53 25.01 20.65
C PRO A 360 21.10 25.54 20.69
N TRP A 361 20.30 25.33 19.64
CA TRP A 361 18.92 25.81 19.56
C TRP A 361 18.04 25.32 20.72
N LEU A 362 18.21 24.07 21.16
CA LEU A 362 17.30 23.43 22.10
C LEU A 362 17.39 24.04 23.51
N SER A 363 18.60 24.36 23.97
CA SER A 363 18.76 25.05 25.26
C SER A 363 18.14 26.45 25.21
N GLY A 364 18.37 27.19 24.13
CA GLY A 364 17.76 28.51 23.94
C GLY A 364 16.24 28.47 23.87
N PHE A 365 15.69 27.45 23.23
CA PHE A 365 14.24 27.21 23.19
C PHE A 365 13.67 26.93 24.58
N ILE A 366 14.33 26.09 25.38
CA ILE A 366 13.93 25.80 26.76
C ILE A 366 13.98 27.06 27.63
N ASP A 367 15.03 27.87 27.49
CA ASP A 367 15.16 29.13 28.22
C ASP A 367 14.02 30.10 27.88
N THR A 368 13.58 30.10 26.61
CA THR A 368 12.52 30.99 26.12
C THR A 368 11.12 30.53 26.53
N MET A 369 10.84 29.23 26.39
CA MET A 369 9.50 28.67 26.61
C MET A 369 9.27 28.21 28.05
N GLY A 370 10.35 27.94 28.78
CA GLY A 370 10.33 27.21 30.03
C GLY A 370 10.20 25.69 29.83
N ILE A 371 10.71 24.94 30.79
CA ILE A 371 10.80 23.46 30.69
C ILE A 371 9.44 22.77 30.55
N GLY A 372 8.43 23.22 31.29
CA GLY A 372 7.09 22.61 31.26
C GLY A 372 6.43 22.74 29.90
N GLU A 373 6.51 23.92 29.30
CA GLU A 373 5.93 24.17 27.99
C GLU A 373 6.76 23.53 26.88
N SER A 374 8.08 23.51 27.01
CA SER A 374 8.98 22.80 26.09
C SER A 374 8.63 21.31 26.01
N ARG A 375 8.42 20.64 27.15
CA ARG A 375 7.98 19.23 27.19
C ARG A 375 6.62 19.02 26.51
N ARG A 376 5.68 19.95 26.68
CA ARG A 376 4.35 19.89 26.06
C ARG A 376 4.44 20.02 24.53
N LEU A 377 5.21 20.99 24.05
CA LEU A 377 5.37 21.27 22.62
C LEU A 377 6.16 20.15 21.92
N LEU A 378 7.21 19.64 22.57
CA LEU A 378 8.11 18.58 22.05
C LEU A 378 7.63 17.15 22.35
N ALA A 379 6.40 16.97 22.86
CA ALA A 379 5.89 15.64 23.18
C ALA A 379 5.88 14.72 21.94
N ASN A 380 6.47 13.53 22.06
CA ASN A 380 6.61 12.55 20.97
C ASN A 380 7.46 13.03 19.77
N VAL A 381 8.36 13.99 19.97
CA VAL A 381 9.34 14.40 18.94
C VAL A 381 10.15 13.19 18.47
N GLY A 382 10.43 13.09 17.15
CA GLY A 382 11.19 12.00 16.53
C GLY A 382 10.60 10.60 16.61
N GLN A 383 9.61 10.39 17.48
CA GLN A 383 8.87 9.15 17.58
C GLN A 383 8.02 9.05 16.33
N LEU A 384 8.37 8.09 15.47
CA LEU A 384 7.49 7.65 14.42
C LEU A 384 6.14 7.43 15.07
N GLN A 385 5.10 8.10 14.56
CA GLN A 385 3.75 7.65 14.85
C GLN A 385 3.72 6.22 14.30
N ALA A 386 4.02 5.23 15.16
CA ALA A 386 3.46 3.92 15.01
C ALA A 386 2.01 4.22 14.71
N GLN A 387 1.49 3.78 13.56
CA GLN A 387 0.06 3.87 13.30
C GLN A 387 -0.60 3.37 14.60
N THR A 388 -1.12 4.29 15.43
CA THR A 388 -1.61 3.94 16.76
C THR A 388 -2.94 3.22 16.65
N HIS A 389 -3.43 3.05 15.43
CA HIS A 389 -4.17 1.87 15.05
C HIS A 389 -3.19 0.70 15.00
N ALA A 390 -3.04 -0.01 16.12
CA ALA A 390 -2.67 -1.42 16.03
C ALA A 390 -3.55 -2.01 14.92
N LEU A 391 -2.93 -2.41 13.82
CA LEU A 391 -3.69 -2.86 12.65
C LEU A 391 -4.58 -4.02 13.11
N PRO A 392 -5.86 -4.03 12.70
CA PRO A 392 -6.79 -5.05 13.13
C PRO A 392 -6.20 -6.42 12.81
N ARG A 393 -6.28 -7.36 13.77
CA ARG A 393 -5.85 -8.73 13.50
C ARG A 393 -6.67 -9.26 12.33
N CYS A 394 -5.99 -9.84 11.34
CA CYS A 394 -6.61 -10.18 10.08
C CYS A 394 -6.50 -11.66 9.72
N SER A 395 -7.45 -12.12 8.90
CA SER A 395 -7.42 -13.44 8.27
C SER A 395 -7.65 -13.37 6.77
N ILE A 396 -6.93 -14.21 6.03
CA ILE A 396 -7.10 -14.44 4.59
C ILE A 396 -7.66 -15.86 4.43
N ASN A 397 -8.91 -15.95 3.95
CA ASN A 397 -9.67 -17.18 3.89
C ASN A 397 -9.78 -17.63 2.43
N PHE A 398 -9.37 -18.85 2.13
CA PHE A 398 -9.53 -19.47 0.83
C PHE A 398 -10.65 -20.51 0.85
N PHE A 399 -11.47 -20.53 -0.19
CA PHE A 399 -12.60 -21.47 -0.31
C PHE A 399 -12.78 -22.00 -1.73
N GLY A 400 -13.38 -23.18 -1.85
CA GLY A 400 -13.88 -23.73 -3.11
C GLY A 400 -13.19 -25.02 -3.58
N LEU A 401 -13.18 -25.21 -4.90
CA LEU A 401 -12.52 -26.34 -5.57
C LEU A 401 -11.15 -25.86 -6.08
N PRO A 402 -10.04 -26.56 -5.81
CA PRO A 402 -8.70 -26.10 -6.18
C PRO A 402 -8.32 -26.46 -7.65
N ARG A 403 -9.09 -25.96 -8.63
CA ARG A 403 -8.84 -26.23 -10.06
C ARG A 403 -7.52 -25.61 -10.52
N SER A 404 -6.62 -26.42 -11.09
CA SER A 404 -5.27 -26.01 -11.50
C SER A 404 -4.60 -25.14 -10.43
N PHE A 405 -4.72 -25.57 -9.18
CA PHE A 405 -4.26 -24.77 -8.04
C PHE A 405 -2.75 -24.58 -8.08
N LYS A 406 -1.98 -25.67 -8.22
CA LYS A 406 -0.52 -25.63 -8.28
C LYS A 406 0.01 -24.78 -9.43
N SER A 407 -0.54 -25.02 -10.62
CA SER A 407 0.00 -24.61 -11.92
C SER A 407 -0.49 -23.23 -12.37
N MET A 408 -1.66 -22.78 -11.88
CA MET A 408 -2.29 -21.51 -12.27
C MET A 408 -2.62 -20.61 -11.07
N ALA A 409 -3.41 -21.11 -10.12
CA ALA A 409 -3.93 -20.25 -9.04
C ALA A 409 -2.84 -19.82 -8.06
N LEU A 410 -2.02 -20.77 -7.58
CA LEU A 410 -1.01 -20.56 -6.54
C LEU A 410 0.03 -19.50 -6.91
N PRO A 411 0.65 -19.48 -8.11
CA PRO A 411 1.57 -18.41 -8.50
C PRO A 411 0.93 -17.02 -8.39
N SER A 412 -0.33 -16.89 -8.86
CA SER A 412 -1.08 -15.63 -8.77
C SER A 412 -1.46 -15.28 -7.33
N ILE A 413 -1.84 -16.25 -6.50
CA ILE A 413 -2.16 -16.06 -5.07
C ILE A 413 -0.92 -15.56 -4.33
N VAL A 414 0.25 -16.16 -4.58
CA VAL A 414 1.52 -15.72 -4.02
C VAL A 414 1.78 -14.27 -4.37
N LYS A 415 1.78 -13.96 -5.67
CA LYS A 415 2.20 -12.65 -6.16
C LYS A 415 1.20 -11.54 -5.85
N ASN A 416 -0.09 -11.82 -6.00
CA ASN A 416 -1.13 -10.80 -6.00
C ASN A 416 -2.02 -10.81 -4.75
N ILE A 417 -1.96 -11.84 -3.89
CA ILE A 417 -2.70 -11.88 -2.62
C ILE A 417 -1.73 -11.90 -1.42
N LEU A 418 -0.83 -12.87 -1.34
CA LEU A 418 -0.02 -13.06 -0.13
C LEU A 418 1.09 -12.00 -0.01
N LEU A 419 1.82 -11.68 -1.09
CA LEU A 419 2.88 -10.67 -1.04
C LEU A 419 2.35 -9.26 -0.68
N PRO A 420 1.26 -8.72 -1.28
CA PRO A 420 0.74 -7.41 -0.91
C PRO A 420 0.29 -7.31 0.55
N ASN A 421 -0.16 -8.44 1.13
CA ASN A 421 -0.67 -8.50 2.49
C ASN A 421 0.35 -8.99 3.53
N ALA A 422 1.58 -9.32 3.12
CA ALA A 422 2.61 -9.86 4.00
C ALA A 422 2.93 -8.94 5.19
N ARG A 423 2.85 -7.63 4.98
CA ARG A 423 3.07 -6.60 6.02
C ARG A 423 2.08 -6.69 7.19
N TYR A 424 0.88 -7.24 6.96
CA TYR A 424 -0.18 -7.36 7.97
C TYR A 424 -0.09 -8.64 8.79
N ASN A 425 0.69 -9.62 8.32
CA ASN A 425 0.88 -10.90 8.98
C ASN A 425 -0.45 -11.62 9.34
N CYS A 426 -1.40 -11.64 8.39
CA CYS A 426 -2.70 -12.28 8.58
C CYS A 426 -2.57 -13.80 8.68
N ASP A 427 -3.39 -14.42 9.53
CA ASP A 427 -3.54 -15.87 9.52
C ASP A 427 -4.23 -16.33 8.23
N ILE A 428 -3.89 -17.53 7.76
CA ILE A 428 -4.42 -18.09 6.52
C ILE A 428 -5.31 -19.28 6.86
N VAL A 429 -6.54 -19.24 6.39
CA VAL A 429 -7.55 -20.29 6.63
C VAL A 429 -8.00 -20.82 5.29
N VAL A 430 -8.08 -22.14 5.14
CA VAL A 430 -8.43 -22.76 3.86
C VAL A 430 -9.44 -23.84 4.09
N HIS A 431 -10.58 -23.73 3.39
CA HIS A 431 -11.49 -24.84 3.18
C HIS A 431 -11.51 -25.22 1.71
N TYR A 432 -11.38 -26.50 1.39
CA TYR A 432 -11.47 -26.96 0.00
C TYR A 432 -12.15 -28.31 -0.12
N TYR A 433 -12.68 -28.60 -1.29
CA TYR A 433 -13.21 -29.92 -1.59
C TYR A 433 -12.10 -30.86 -2.05
N ASN A 434 -11.94 -32.00 -1.37
CA ASN A 434 -11.02 -33.05 -1.78
C ASN A 434 -11.67 -33.90 -2.88
N MET A 435 -11.56 -33.42 -4.11
CA MET A 435 -12.06 -34.08 -5.31
C MET A 435 -10.91 -34.25 -6.29
N GLN A 436 -10.83 -35.42 -6.91
CA GLN A 436 -9.78 -35.75 -7.88
C GLN A 436 -10.20 -35.45 -9.33
N PHE A 437 -11.49 -35.21 -9.56
CA PHE A 437 -12.04 -35.00 -10.89
C PHE A 437 -13.19 -33.99 -10.86
N ASP A 438 -13.19 -33.08 -11.83
CA ASP A 438 -14.27 -32.15 -12.11
C ASP A 438 -15.05 -32.59 -13.33
N GLU A 439 -16.36 -32.75 -13.20
CA GLU A 439 -17.21 -33.06 -14.34
C GLU A 439 -17.27 -31.85 -15.31
N GLY A 440 -17.22 -32.15 -16.61
CA GLY A 440 -17.46 -31.15 -17.65
C GLY A 440 -18.82 -30.45 -17.45
N GLY A 441 -18.85 -29.14 -17.70
CA GLY A 441 -20.01 -28.30 -17.45
C GLY A 441 -20.12 -27.15 -18.44
N ARG A 442 -20.90 -26.13 -18.06
CA ARG A 442 -21.10 -24.96 -18.91
C ARG A 442 -19.78 -24.18 -19.07
N PHE A 443 -19.19 -24.25 -20.28
CA PHE A 443 -17.88 -23.68 -20.60
C PHE A 443 -16.72 -24.24 -19.75
N ASN A 444 -16.85 -25.49 -19.30
CA ASN A 444 -15.82 -26.21 -18.56
C ASN A 444 -15.70 -27.61 -19.18
N ARG A 445 -14.49 -28.03 -19.52
CA ARG A 445 -14.25 -29.37 -20.09
C ARG A 445 -14.20 -30.46 -19.01
N GLY A 446 -14.10 -30.05 -17.75
CA GLY A 446 -13.74 -30.96 -16.68
C GLY A 446 -12.25 -31.28 -16.72
N GLY A 447 -11.82 -32.21 -15.88
CA GLY A 447 -10.43 -32.63 -15.81
C GLY A 447 -10.03 -33.09 -14.42
N GLU A 448 -8.78 -33.52 -14.31
CA GLU A 448 -8.19 -33.94 -13.04
C GLU A 448 -7.92 -32.74 -12.14
N ILE A 449 -8.02 -32.96 -10.83
CA ILE A 449 -7.73 -31.94 -9.81
C ILE A 449 -6.72 -32.52 -8.83
N ASP A 450 -5.54 -31.90 -8.75
CA ASP A 450 -4.63 -32.08 -7.63
C ASP A 450 -5.10 -31.22 -6.44
N ALA A 451 -5.94 -31.82 -5.59
CA ALA A 451 -6.47 -31.13 -4.42
C ALA A 451 -5.43 -30.96 -3.31
N ASP A 452 -4.40 -31.83 -3.26
CA ASP A 452 -3.35 -31.81 -2.24
C ASP A 452 -2.36 -30.64 -2.46
N ALA A 453 -2.27 -30.10 -3.67
CA ALA A 453 -1.53 -28.88 -3.99
C ALA A 453 -1.82 -27.70 -3.04
N VAL A 454 -3.02 -27.64 -2.45
CA VAL A 454 -3.41 -26.60 -1.47
C VAL A 454 -2.48 -26.59 -0.25
N GLN A 455 -1.86 -27.72 0.10
CA GLN A 455 -0.92 -27.82 1.23
C GLN A 455 0.32 -26.95 1.05
N ALA A 456 0.69 -26.60 -0.19
CA ALA A 456 1.84 -25.74 -0.50
C ALA A 456 1.75 -24.36 0.18
N LEU A 457 0.54 -23.88 0.50
CA LEU A 457 0.32 -22.63 1.23
C LEU A 457 1.05 -22.59 2.58
N LYS A 458 1.28 -23.72 3.24
CA LYS A 458 2.01 -23.78 4.53
C LYS A 458 3.45 -23.30 4.41
N GLU A 459 4.19 -23.79 3.42
CA GLU A 459 5.60 -23.44 3.23
C GLU A 459 5.75 -22.07 2.57
N VAL A 460 4.92 -21.78 1.57
CA VAL A 460 4.88 -20.48 0.88
C VAL A 460 4.67 -19.33 1.87
N SER A 461 3.73 -19.48 2.81
CA SER A 461 3.42 -18.42 3.77
C SER A 461 4.56 -18.14 4.75
N LYS A 462 5.34 -19.17 5.13
CA LYS A 462 6.55 -19.01 5.96
C LYS A 462 7.61 -18.19 5.23
N VAL A 463 7.86 -18.51 3.95
CA VAL A 463 8.84 -17.80 3.11
C VAL A 463 8.45 -16.33 2.94
N ILE A 464 7.17 -16.07 2.61
CA ILE A 464 6.64 -14.71 2.45
C ILE A 464 6.77 -13.91 3.74
N ALA A 465 6.40 -14.49 4.89
CA ALA A 465 6.51 -13.83 6.18
C ALA A 465 7.97 -13.49 6.53
N ALA A 466 8.89 -14.43 6.30
CA ALA A 466 10.32 -14.22 6.53
C ALA A 466 10.87 -13.05 5.68
N ASN A 467 10.51 -13.01 4.39
CA ASN A 467 10.91 -11.92 3.49
C ASN A 467 10.34 -10.56 3.91
N ALA A 468 9.17 -10.54 4.57
CA ALA A 468 8.56 -9.33 5.12
C ALA A 468 9.06 -8.97 6.54
N GLY A 469 10.01 -9.72 7.09
CA GLY A 469 10.50 -9.52 8.46
C GLY A 469 9.45 -9.82 9.54
N LYS A 470 8.53 -10.75 9.27
CA LYS A 470 7.44 -11.18 10.16
C LYS A 470 7.64 -12.61 10.63
N SER A 471 7.05 -12.93 11.77
CA SER A 471 6.90 -14.31 12.22
C SER A 471 5.91 -15.04 11.32
N PRO A 472 6.12 -16.33 10.98
CA PRO A 472 5.19 -17.09 10.16
C PRO A 472 3.74 -17.02 10.70
N PRO A 473 2.74 -16.75 9.84
CA PRO A 473 1.34 -16.75 10.24
C PRO A 473 0.84 -18.19 10.49
N SER A 474 -0.29 -18.32 11.18
CA SER A 474 -0.98 -19.60 11.29
C SER A 474 -1.57 -19.98 9.94
N VAL A 475 -1.41 -21.24 9.52
CA VAL A 475 -2.04 -21.76 8.29
C VAL A 475 -2.91 -22.96 8.66
N ILE A 476 -4.24 -22.77 8.62
CA ILE A 476 -5.23 -23.79 8.99
C ILE A 476 -5.92 -24.28 7.71
N ILE A 477 -5.83 -25.57 7.43
CA ILE A 477 -6.36 -26.17 6.20
C ILE A 477 -7.30 -27.31 6.58
N LYS A 478 -8.52 -27.31 6.03
CA LYS A 478 -9.50 -28.37 6.15
C LYS A 478 -10.04 -28.75 4.77
N SER A 479 -10.06 -30.05 4.48
CA SER A 479 -10.76 -30.61 3.33
C SER A 479 -12.14 -31.12 3.71
N GLU A 480 -13.03 -31.24 2.72
CA GLU A 480 -14.30 -31.94 2.80
C GLU A 480 -14.51 -32.77 1.52
N THR A 481 -15.03 -33.99 1.62
CA THR A 481 -15.39 -34.80 0.44
C THR A 481 -16.80 -34.47 -0.05
N LYS A 482 -17.16 -34.97 -1.24
CA LYS A 482 -18.52 -34.80 -1.77
C LYS A 482 -19.55 -35.55 -0.92
N GLU A 483 -19.19 -36.72 -0.40
CA GLU A 483 -20.04 -37.54 0.45
C GLU A 483 -20.33 -36.85 1.79
N GLU A 484 -19.33 -36.21 2.40
CA GLU A 484 -19.50 -35.42 3.63
C GLU A 484 -20.44 -34.22 3.39
N PHE A 485 -20.30 -33.55 2.25
CA PHE A 485 -21.24 -32.49 1.85
C PHE A 485 -22.66 -33.02 1.65
N GLU A 486 -22.82 -34.16 0.98
CA GLU A 486 -24.12 -34.81 0.75
C GLU A 486 -24.77 -35.24 2.06
N GLU A 487 -24.01 -35.73 3.03
CA GLU A 487 -24.51 -36.04 4.38
C GLU A 487 -25.03 -34.78 5.08
N LYS A 488 -24.30 -33.66 4.98
CA LYS A 488 -24.62 -32.40 5.66
C LYS A 488 -25.78 -31.64 5.02
N TYR A 489 -25.87 -31.62 3.68
CA TYR A 489 -26.80 -30.76 2.93
C TYR A 489 -27.68 -31.48 1.91
N GLY A 490 -27.57 -32.80 1.75
CA GLY A 490 -28.27 -33.55 0.69
C GLY A 490 -29.79 -33.35 0.69
N ASP A 491 -30.43 -33.40 1.86
CA ASP A 491 -31.87 -33.13 2.00
C ASP A 491 -32.25 -31.69 1.63
N LEU A 492 -31.40 -30.72 2.00
CA LEU A 492 -31.62 -29.31 1.68
C LEU A 492 -31.46 -29.05 0.17
N VAL A 493 -30.42 -29.60 -0.44
CA VAL A 493 -30.19 -29.53 -1.90
C VAL A 493 -31.34 -30.21 -2.65
N LYS A 494 -31.82 -31.36 -2.16
CA LYS A 494 -33.00 -32.04 -2.72
C LYS A 494 -34.25 -31.17 -2.62
N LYS A 495 -34.49 -30.48 -1.49
CA LYS A 495 -35.56 -29.48 -1.35
C LYS A 495 -35.42 -28.40 -2.42
N TYR A 496 -34.24 -27.80 -2.58
CA TYR A 496 -34.02 -26.75 -3.57
C TYR A 496 -34.27 -27.19 -5.01
N LYS A 497 -33.87 -28.42 -5.36
CA LYS A 497 -34.12 -28.99 -6.70
C LYS A 497 -35.58 -29.28 -7.00
N THR A 498 -36.37 -29.67 -6.00
CA THR A 498 -37.70 -30.26 -6.22
C THR A 498 -38.86 -29.35 -5.84
N ALA A 499 -38.64 -28.36 -4.98
CA ALA A 499 -39.70 -27.47 -4.52
C ALA A 499 -40.26 -26.61 -5.66
N LYS A 500 -41.59 -26.46 -5.66
CA LYS A 500 -42.34 -25.65 -6.62
C LYS A 500 -43.05 -24.51 -5.90
N ASP A 501 -43.11 -23.38 -6.59
CA ASP A 501 -43.92 -22.24 -6.19
C ASP A 501 -45.42 -22.60 -6.32
N VAL A 502 -46.20 -22.33 -5.28
CA VAL A 502 -47.61 -22.77 -5.19
C VAL A 502 -48.49 -22.06 -6.22
N ASP A 503 -48.18 -20.80 -6.53
CA ASP A 503 -49.00 -19.97 -7.42
C ASP A 503 -48.71 -20.26 -8.90
N THR A 504 -47.44 -20.46 -9.23
CA THR A 504 -46.96 -20.56 -10.62
C THR A 504 -46.67 -21.99 -11.07
N GLY A 505 -46.52 -22.93 -10.14
CA GLY A 505 -46.10 -24.31 -10.41
C GLY A 505 -44.67 -24.45 -10.96
N LYS A 506 -43.92 -23.35 -11.04
CA LYS A 506 -42.52 -23.31 -11.50
C LYS A 506 -41.57 -23.71 -10.36
N PRO A 507 -40.32 -24.14 -10.67
CA PRO A 507 -39.32 -24.36 -9.62
C PRO A 507 -39.14 -23.12 -8.73
N LYS A 508 -39.18 -23.31 -7.40
CA LYS A 508 -39.09 -22.20 -6.42
C LYS A 508 -37.68 -21.62 -6.36
N TYR A 509 -36.67 -22.49 -6.24
CA TYR A 509 -35.27 -22.08 -6.02
C TYR A 509 -34.44 -22.05 -7.30
N PHE A 510 -34.85 -22.75 -8.35
CA PHE A 510 -34.10 -22.76 -9.59
C PHE A 510 -34.35 -21.46 -10.40
N PRO A 511 -33.30 -20.77 -10.89
CA PRO A 511 -33.40 -19.51 -11.62
C PRO A 511 -33.87 -19.69 -13.07
N TRP A 512 -35.09 -20.19 -13.28
CA TRP A 512 -35.62 -20.55 -14.61
C TRP A 512 -35.83 -19.35 -15.55
N LYS A 513 -35.81 -18.11 -15.06
CA LYS A 513 -35.82 -16.92 -15.94
C LYS A 513 -34.47 -16.61 -16.55
N GLU A 514 -33.38 -17.13 -15.98
CA GLU A 514 -32.06 -16.92 -16.53
C GLU A 514 -31.78 -18.02 -17.56
N THR A 515 -31.81 -17.64 -18.85
CA THR A 515 -31.59 -18.57 -19.98
C THR A 515 -30.25 -19.29 -19.93
N SER A 516 -29.30 -18.69 -19.19
CA SER A 516 -27.97 -19.17 -18.97
C SER A 516 -27.92 -20.39 -18.00
N TYR A 517 -28.99 -20.64 -17.24
CA TYR A 517 -29.11 -21.78 -16.32
C TYR A 517 -29.89 -22.92 -16.96
N SER A 518 -29.36 -24.14 -16.86
CA SER A 518 -29.99 -25.35 -17.40
C SER A 518 -30.42 -26.30 -16.28
N VAL A 519 -31.63 -26.81 -16.36
CA VAL A 519 -32.14 -27.83 -15.42
C VAL A 519 -31.37 -29.16 -15.54
N LYS A 520 -30.66 -29.36 -16.67
CA LYS A 520 -29.81 -30.54 -16.91
C LYS A 520 -28.44 -30.47 -16.24
N THR A 521 -28.11 -29.36 -15.59
CA THR A 521 -26.79 -29.14 -14.97
C THR A 521 -26.89 -29.18 -13.44
N ASN A 522 -25.86 -29.67 -12.76
CA ASN A 522 -25.74 -29.75 -11.28
C ASN A 522 -25.56 -28.36 -10.61
N VAL A 523 -26.27 -27.35 -11.10
CA VAL A 523 -26.05 -25.94 -10.72
C VAL A 523 -26.47 -25.68 -9.28
N ILE A 524 -27.57 -26.28 -8.81
CA ILE A 524 -28.01 -26.13 -7.42
C ILE A 524 -26.99 -26.73 -6.46
N ASP A 525 -26.41 -27.89 -6.80
CA ASP A 525 -25.33 -28.53 -6.02
C ASP A 525 -24.12 -27.63 -5.97
N ASN A 526 -23.65 -27.14 -7.12
CA ASN A 526 -22.47 -26.27 -7.19
C ASN A 526 -22.63 -24.97 -6.39
N ILE A 527 -23.82 -24.36 -6.42
CA ILE A 527 -24.13 -23.18 -5.60
C ILE A 527 -24.08 -23.53 -4.11
N ALA A 528 -24.75 -24.61 -3.71
CA ALA A 528 -24.79 -25.03 -2.31
C ALA A 528 -23.40 -25.45 -1.79
N MET A 529 -22.60 -26.13 -2.60
CA MET A 529 -21.21 -26.48 -2.30
C MET A 529 -20.35 -25.23 -2.12
N GLN A 530 -20.47 -24.24 -3.01
CA GLN A 530 -19.77 -22.97 -2.85
C GLN A 530 -20.15 -22.27 -1.53
N TRP A 531 -21.44 -22.19 -1.22
CA TRP A 531 -21.91 -21.55 0.01
C TRP A 531 -21.42 -22.28 1.27
N ASN A 532 -21.47 -23.62 1.26
CA ASN A 532 -20.89 -24.42 2.33
C ASN A 532 -19.39 -24.18 2.46
N SER A 533 -18.64 -24.16 1.36
CA SER A 533 -17.19 -23.97 1.41
C SER A 533 -16.80 -22.62 2.04
N ILE A 534 -17.55 -21.56 1.73
CA ILE A 534 -17.39 -20.25 2.37
C ILE A 534 -17.71 -20.33 3.87
N GLN A 535 -18.85 -20.93 4.23
CA GLN A 535 -19.26 -21.06 5.62
C GLN A 535 -18.29 -21.93 6.44
N SER A 536 -17.75 -23.00 5.87
CA SER A 536 -16.79 -23.89 6.53
C SER A 536 -15.44 -23.21 6.74
N ALA A 537 -14.95 -22.40 5.80
CA ALA A 537 -13.77 -21.56 6.01
C ALA A 537 -14.00 -20.54 7.15
N TRP A 538 -15.18 -19.90 7.20
CA TRP A 538 -15.55 -19.02 8.33
C TRP A 538 -15.55 -19.76 9.67
N GLN A 539 -16.19 -20.92 9.75
CA GLN A 539 -16.25 -21.73 10.98
C GLN A 539 -14.86 -22.13 11.45
N LEU A 540 -13.99 -22.54 10.53
CA LEU A 540 -12.60 -22.91 10.84
C LEU A 540 -11.81 -21.71 11.39
N MET A 541 -12.03 -20.52 10.84
CA MET A 541 -11.45 -19.27 11.34
C MET A 541 -11.92 -18.94 12.76
N GLU A 542 -13.23 -19.00 13.03
CA GLU A 542 -13.82 -18.75 14.36
C GLU A 542 -13.35 -19.79 15.40
N GLU A 543 -13.28 -21.06 15.02
CA GLU A 543 -12.75 -22.11 15.89
C GLU A 543 -11.30 -21.84 16.27
N HIS A 544 -10.47 -21.46 15.30
CA HIS A 544 -9.07 -21.13 15.54
C HIS A 544 -8.92 -19.92 16.48
N SER A 545 -9.65 -18.83 16.25
CA SER A 545 -9.57 -17.63 17.09
C SER A 545 -10.04 -17.90 18.52
N LYS A 546 -11.12 -18.69 18.66
CA LYS A 546 -11.66 -19.12 19.96
C LYS A 546 -10.69 -19.99 20.75
N VAL A 547 -10.03 -20.94 20.10
CA VAL A 547 -9.03 -21.82 20.74
C VAL A 547 -7.83 -21.04 21.27
N HIS A 548 -7.43 -19.97 20.58
CA HIS A 548 -6.24 -19.18 20.90
C HIS A 548 -6.54 -17.88 21.67
N GLY A 549 -7.80 -17.60 21.97
CA GLY A 549 -8.21 -16.48 22.81
C GLY A 549 -8.01 -15.10 22.16
N PHE A 550 -8.27 -14.99 20.85
CA PHE A 550 -8.25 -13.71 20.14
C PHE A 550 -9.44 -13.57 19.20
N GLU A 551 -9.62 -12.39 18.64
CA GLU A 551 -10.66 -12.10 17.64
C GLU A 551 -10.01 -11.57 16.36
N TYR A 552 -10.64 -11.88 15.22
CA TYR A 552 -10.30 -11.25 13.94
C TYR A 552 -11.18 -10.03 13.75
N GLU A 553 -10.58 -8.93 13.33
CA GLU A 553 -11.30 -7.68 13.06
C GLU A 553 -11.45 -7.45 11.56
N ARG A 554 -10.47 -7.87 10.76
CA ARG A 554 -10.49 -7.76 9.29
C ARG A 554 -10.40 -9.13 8.64
N VAL A 555 -11.33 -9.43 7.75
CA VAL A 555 -11.47 -10.75 7.14
C VAL A 555 -11.52 -10.61 5.63
N ALA A 556 -10.83 -11.48 4.91
CA ALA A 556 -10.88 -11.55 3.45
C ALA A 556 -11.21 -12.97 2.99
N PHE A 557 -11.99 -13.09 1.90
CA PHE A 557 -12.40 -14.35 1.28
C PHE A 557 -12.00 -14.37 -0.20
N PHE A 558 -11.26 -15.40 -0.58
CA PHE A 558 -10.69 -15.62 -1.90
C PHE A 558 -11.03 -17.03 -2.38
N ARG A 559 -11.24 -17.20 -3.68
CA ARG A 559 -11.43 -18.52 -4.30
C ARG A 559 -10.11 -19.24 -4.52
N THR A 560 -10.11 -20.56 -4.37
CA THR A 560 -8.98 -21.43 -4.74
C THR A 560 -8.89 -21.71 -6.23
N ASP A 561 -9.99 -21.61 -7.00
CA ASP A 561 -10.00 -21.71 -8.47
C ASP A 561 -10.00 -20.34 -9.16
N SER A 562 -9.13 -19.43 -8.73
CA SER A 562 -9.01 -18.11 -9.34
C SER A 562 -7.57 -17.69 -9.50
N PHE A 563 -7.28 -17.20 -10.71
CA PHE A 563 -6.03 -16.57 -11.07
C PHE A 563 -6.16 -15.07 -10.83
N TYR A 564 -5.55 -14.54 -9.77
CA TYR A 564 -5.61 -13.12 -9.43
C TYR A 564 -4.68 -12.34 -10.36
N ALA A 565 -5.24 -11.59 -11.31
CA ALA A 565 -4.46 -10.92 -12.34
C ALA A 565 -3.77 -9.66 -11.81
N LEU A 566 -4.42 -8.96 -10.87
CA LEU A 566 -3.93 -7.72 -10.27
C LEU A 566 -3.76 -7.88 -8.74
N PRO A 567 -2.81 -7.17 -8.11
CA PRO A 567 -2.63 -7.19 -6.66
C PRO A 567 -3.90 -6.78 -5.91
N VAL A 568 -4.21 -7.49 -4.83
CA VAL A 568 -5.30 -7.16 -3.90
C VAL A 568 -4.73 -7.00 -2.49
N ASP A 569 -4.64 -5.76 -2.03
CA ASP A 569 -4.40 -5.45 -0.62
C ASP A 569 -5.74 -5.40 0.11
N ILE A 570 -5.92 -6.21 1.16
CA ILE A 570 -7.20 -6.32 1.85
C ILE A 570 -7.59 -5.03 2.58
N PHE A 571 -6.68 -4.07 2.73
CA PHE A 571 -6.96 -2.72 3.26
C PHE A 571 -7.29 -1.70 2.18
N GLN A 572 -7.05 -1.98 0.92
CA GLN A 572 -7.33 -1.04 -0.17
C GLN A 572 -8.83 -0.97 -0.46
N VAL A 573 -9.39 0.22 -0.62
CA VAL A 573 -10.80 0.41 -1.01
C VAL A 573 -10.96 0.95 -2.43
N ASP A 574 -9.97 1.68 -2.92
CA ASP A 574 -9.83 2.18 -4.29
C ASP A 574 -8.33 2.43 -4.59
N LYS A 575 -7.99 2.82 -5.81
CA LYS A 575 -6.63 3.25 -6.18
C LYS A 575 -6.12 4.29 -5.19
N ASP A 576 -4.95 4.00 -4.61
CA ASP A 576 -4.26 4.84 -3.63
C ASP A 576 -5.07 5.14 -2.34
N THR A 577 -6.19 4.45 -2.08
CA THR A 577 -7.03 4.67 -0.90
C THR A 577 -7.08 3.42 -0.02
N PHE A 578 -6.73 3.55 1.26
CA PHE A 578 -6.70 2.45 2.23
C PHE A 578 -7.59 2.72 3.45
N ASP A 579 -8.19 1.67 3.98
CA ASP A 579 -9.12 1.69 5.10
C ASP A 579 -8.55 1.00 6.34
N TYR A 580 -7.51 1.60 6.94
CA TYR A 580 -6.93 1.09 8.19
C TYR A 580 -7.86 1.19 9.40
N ASN A 581 -8.94 1.97 9.28
CA ASN A 581 -9.98 2.12 10.30
C ASN A 581 -11.10 1.07 10.19
N ASN A 582 -11.00 0.14 9.24
CA ASN A 582 -11.93 -0.98 9.09
C ASN A 582 -13.41 -0.53 9.01
N ARG A 583 -13.69 0.41 8.10
CA ARG A 583 -15.02 1.03 7.88
C ARG A 583 -15.73 0.51 6.65
N TYR A 584 -15.03 -0.13 5.71
CA TYR A 584 -15.59 -0.51 4.42
C TYR A 584 -15.45 -2.00 4.15
N ALA A 585 -16.57 -2.60 3.78
CA ALA A 585 -16.58 -3.87 3.07
C ALA A 585 -16.33 -3.62 1.58
N VAL A 586 -15.56 -4.50 0.94
CA VAL A 586 -15.16 -4.34 -0.46
C VAL A 586 -15.48 -5.60 -1.25
N ILE A 587 -16.04 -5.40 -2.44
CA ILE A 587 -16.27 -6.42 -3.46
C ILE A 587 -15.69 -5.95 -4.81
N PRO A 588 -15.45 -6.85 -5.77
CA PRO A 588 -15.01 -6.46 -7.11
C PRO A 588 -16.12 -5.76 -7.90
N ALA A 589 -15.74 -4.78 -8.74
CA ALA A 589 -16.68 -4.08 -9.61
C ALA A 589 -16.82 -4.68 -11.03
N PHE A 590 -15.98 -5.65 -11.40
CA PHE A 590 -15.95 -6.27 -12.73
C PHE A 590 -16.85 -7.51 -12.83
N ALA A 591 -17.19 -7.92 -14.06
CA ALA A 591 -18.08 -9.07 -14.35
C ALA A 591 -19.42 -8.99 -13.57
N ARG A 592 -19.91 -7.77 -13.38
CA ARG A 592 -21.10 -7.43 -12.62
C ARG A 592 -22.35 -7.95 -13.34
N TYR A 593 -23.19 -8.83 -12.77
CA TYR A 593 -24.64 -8.76 -13.05
C TYR A 593 -25.53 -9.52 -12.04
N PRO A 594 -26.11 -8.85 -11.03
CA PRO A 594 -25.99 -7.43 -10.66
C PRO A 594 -24.74 -7.03 -9.85
N VAL A 595 -23.99 -7.97 -9.25
CA VAL A 595 -22.72 -7.74 -8.52
C VAL A 595 -21.81 -8.98 -8.67
N ASN A 596 -20.52 -8.84 -8.36
CA ASN A 596 -19.59 -9.96 -8.28
C ASN A 596 -19.69 -10.64 -6.89
N ASP A 597 -19.87 -11.95 -6.86
CA ASP A 597 -20.11 -12.75 -5.64
C ASP A 597 -18.91 -13.60 -5.21
N ARG A 598 -17.78 -13.47 -5.89
CA ARG A 598 -16.69 -14.44 -5.84
C ARG A 598 -15.61 -14.11 -4.80
N MET A 599 -15.60 -12.89 -4.27
CA MET A 599 -14.72 -12.51 -3.16
C MET A 599 -15.31 -11.34 -2.38
N MET A 600 -14.85 -11.17 -1.14
CA MET A 600 -15.16 -10.03 -0.30
C MET A 600 -14.07 -9.87 0.75
N TYR A 601 -13.76 -8.63 1.14
CA TYR A 601 -12.99 -8.37 2.36
C TYR A 601 -13.52 -7.16 3.11
N GLY A 602 -13.20 -7.05 4.39
CA GLY A 602 -13.60 -5.92 5.21
C GLY A 602 -13.79 -6.27 6.69
N PRO A 603 -14.62 -5.51 7.42
CA PRO A 603 -14.87 -5.71 8.83
C PRO A 603 -15.52 -7.06 9.12
N TYR A 604 -15.16 -7.67 10.25
CA TYR A 604 -15.65 -8.97 10.70
C TYR A 604 -17.16 -9.14 10.56
N GLU A 605 -17.96 -8.23 11.12
CA GLU A 605 -19.43 -8.35 11.10
C GLU A 605 -20.02 -8.28 9.69
N ALA A 606 -19.45 -7.46 8.80
CA ALA A 606 -19.91 -7.39 7.41
C ALA A 606 -19.61 -8.68 6.66
N VAL A 607 -18.38 -9.19 6.80
CA VAL A 607 -17.94 -10.41 6.13
C VAL A 607 -18.63 -11.64 6.71
N LYS A 608 -19.00 -11.64 7.99
CA LYS A 608 -19.81 -12.69 8.63
C LYS A 608 -21.15 -12.90 7.95
N ILE A 609 -21.89 -11.82 7.72
CA ILE A 609 -23.20 -11.88 7.03
C ILE A 609 -23.00 -12.47 5.63
N TRP A 610 -22.00 -11.97 4.90
CA TRP A 610 -21.68 -12.48 3.58
C TRP A 610 -21.31 -13.97 3.62
N ALA A 611 -20.51 -14.40 4.58
CA ALA A 611 -19.97 -15.76 4.62
C ALA A 611 -20.99 -16.81 5.08
N THR A 612 -21.83 -16.49 6.06
CA THR A 612 -22.58 -17.50 6.82
C THR A 612 -24.09 -17.52 6.56
N GLU A 613 -24.66 -16.46 5.99
CA GLU A 613 -26.12 -16.26 6.06
C GLU A 613 -26.89 -16.61 4.79
N ARG A 614 -26.20 -17.16 3.78
CA ARG A 614 -26.83 -17.49 2.49
C ARG A 614 -27.93 -18.54 2.62
N PHE A 615 -27.71 -19.61 3.40
CA PHE A 615 -28.72 -20.66 3.57
C PHE A 615 -29.94 -20.19 4.37
N GLN A 616 -29.75 -19.35 5.39
CA GLN A 616 -30.85 -18.91 6.26
C GLN A 616 -31.72 -17.83 5.62
N ARG A 617 -31.15 -16.99 4.75
CA ARG A 617 -31.88 -15.87 4.12
C ARG A 617 -32.59 -16.23 2.81
N ILE A 618 -32.30 -17.38 2.21
CA ILE A 618 -32.76 -17.68 0.83
C ILE A 618 -34.28 -17.84 0.73
N ASP A 619 -34.91 -18.44 1.74
CA ASP A 619 -36.36 -18.64 1.75
C ASP A 619 -37.07 -17.27 1.82
N HIS A 620 -36.62 -16.39 2.73
CA HIS A 620 -37.14 -15.03 2.85
C HIS A 620 -36.91 -14.21 1.57
N TYR A 621 -35.70 -14.26 1.00
CA TYR A 621 -35.38 -13.55 -0.24
C TYR A 621 -36.29 -13.96 -1.40
N ILE A 622 -36.51 -15.26 -1.61
CA ILE A 622 -37.35 -15.74 -2.71
C ILE A 622 -38.82 -15.31 -2.51
N GLU A 623 -39.28 -15.26 -1.27
CA GLU A 623 -40.66 -14.89 -0.92
C GLU A 623 -40.91 -13.38 -0.99
N SER A 624 -39.91 -12.57 -0.61
CA SER A 624 -40.00 -11.11 -0.63
C SER A 624 -39.56 -10.47 -1.95
N SER A 625 -38.82 -11.21 -2.80
CA SER A 625 -38.33 -10.67 -4.06
C SER A 625 -39.46 -10.35 -5.03
N GLU A 626 -39.53 -9.09 -5.44
CA GLU A 626 -40.41 -8.62 -6.51
C GLU A 626 -40.07 -9.30 -7.85
N ILE A 627 -38.85 -9.83 -7.99
CA ILE A 627 -38.32 -10.41 -9.22
C ILE A 627 -38.48 -11.93 -9.22
N LYS A 628 -39.73 -12.42 -9.22
CA LYS A 628 -40.06 -13.85 -9.28
C LYS A 628 -39.30 -14.57 -10.41
N GLY A 629 -38.78 -15.76 -10.13
CA GLY A 629 -38.17 -16.66 -11.14
C GLY A 629 -36.65 -16.61 -11.27
N TYR A 630 -35.96 -15.81 -10.44
CA TYR A 630 -34.50 -15.82 -10.33
C TYR A 630 -33.96 -16.63 -9.14
N GLY A 631 -34.81 -17.16 -8.25
CA GLY A 631 -34.44 -18.18 -7.25
C GLY A 631 -33.06 -17.95 -6.60
N MET A 632 -32.18 -18.94 -6.70
CA MET A 632 -30.81 -18.94 -6.17
C MET A 632 -29.76 -18.34 -7.14
N HIS A 633 -30.15 -17.46 -8.06
CA HIS A 633 -29.17 -16.76 -8.92
C HIS A 633 -28.21 -15.95 -8.04
N GLN A 634 -26.93 -16.34 -7.99
CA GLN A 634 -26.02 -15.95 -6.92
C GLN A 634 -25.82 -14.43 -6.86
N GLU A 635 -25.49 -13.82 -8.00
CA GLU A 635 -25.25 -12.38 -8.12
C GLU A 635 -26.48 -11.58 -7.71
N ARG A 636 -27.69 -12.02 -8.11
CA ARG A 636 -28.96 -11.33 -7.78
C ARG A 636 -29.29 -11.47 -6.31
N TYR A 637 -29.06 -12.64 -5.75
CA TYR A 637 -29.29 -12.89 -4.34
C TYR A 637 -28.32 -12.11 -3.46
N ILE A 638 -27.04 -12.03 -3.86
CA ILE A 638 -26.06 -11.21 -3.14
C ILE A 638 -26.45 -9.74 -3.19
N ALA A 639 -26.75 -9.20 -4.37
CA ALA A 639 -27.07 -7.77 -4.52
C ALA A 639 -28.35 -7.34 -3.78
N ASN A 640 -29.37 -8.19 -3.73
CA ASN A 640 -30.71 -7.83 -3.24
C ASN A 640 -31.08 -8.48 -1.89
N GLY A 641 -30.24 -9.38 -1.38
CA GLY A 641 -30.45 -10.05 -0.10
C GLY A 641 -29.30 -9.83 0.87
N ILE A 642 -28.08 -10.17 0.45
CA ILE A 642 -26.91 -10.18 1.36
C ILE A 642 -26.29 -8.79 1.55
N LEU A 643 -26.02 -8.05 0.48
CA LEU A 643 -25.42 -6.70 0.61
C LEU A 643 -26.34 -5.69 1.31
N PRO A 644 -27.66 -5.68 1.08
CA PRO A 644 -28.58 -4.86 1.88
C PRO A 644 -28.54 -5.23 3.36
N ALA A 645 -28.55 -6.54 3.69
CA ALA A 645 -28.46 -6.99 5.08
C ALA A 645 -27.18 -6.51 5.76
N ILE A 646 -26.04 -6.53 5.06
CA ILE A 646 -24.78 -5.95 5.59
C ILE A 646 -24.98 -4.48 5.96
N ARG A 647 -25.47 -3.66 5.03
CA ARG A 647 -25.65 -2.22 5.27
C ARG A 647 -26.64 -1.95 6.40
N GLU A 648 -27.77 -2.64 6.41
CA GLU A 648 -28.87 -2.42 7.35
C GLU A 648 -28.55 -2.91 8.76
N GLU A 649 -27.87 -4.05 8.90
CA GLU A 649 -27.67 -4.70 10.20
C GLU A 649 -26.34 -4.31 10.85
N THR A 650 -25.32 -3.95 10.07
CA THR A 650 -23.99 -3.60 10.59
C THR A 650 -23.66 -2.11 10.48
N GLY A 651 -24.34 -1.38 9.59
CA GLY A 651 -24.02 0.02 9.28
C GLY A 651 -22.74 0.21 8.45
N TYR A 652 -22.06 -0.86 8.04
CA TYR A 652 -20.89 -0.77 7.17
C TYR A 652 -21.30 -0.50 5.72
N GLU A 653 -20.54 0.37 5.07
CA GLU A 653 -20.68 0.62 3.64
C GLU A 653 -20.00 -0.50 2.83
N VAL A 654 -20.63 -0.89 1.72
CA VAL A 654 -20.08 -1.86 0.77
C VAL A 654 -19.66 -1.11 -0.49
N VAL A 655 -18.36 -1.13 -0.75
CA VAL A 655 -17.69 -0.45 -1.88
C VAL A 655 -17.35 -1.47 -2.97
N GLU A 656 -17.59 -1.08 -4.22
CA GLU A 656 -17.15 -1.83 -5.40
C GLU A 656 -15.78 -1.30 -5.84
N ASN A 657 -14.73 -2.11 -5.77
CA ASN A 657 -13.38 -1.73 -6.19
C ASN A 657 -13.16 -2.12 -7.66
N ILE A 658 -12.85 -1.13 -8.50
CA ILE A 658 -12.68 -1.26 -9.95
C ILE A 658 -11.28 -1.74 -10.36
N ASP A 659 -10.33 -1.86 -9.43
CA ASP A 659 -8.97 -2.35 -9.71
C ASP A 659 -8.79 -3.84 -9.41
N ILE A 660 -9.80 -4.49 -8.82
CA ILE A 660 -9.75 -5.93 -8.58
C ILE A 660 -10.05 -6.67 -9.88
N CYS A 661 -9.23 -7.65 -10.22
CA CYS A 661 -9.44 -8.53 -11.37
C CYS A 661 -8.86 -9.92 -11.10
N PHE A 662 -9.63 -10.96 -11.43
CA PHE A 662 -9.18 -12.34 -11.45
C PHE A 662 -9.92 -13.15 -12.53
N TYR A 663 -9.23 -14.15 -13.07
CA TYR A 663 -9.76 -15.08 -14.05
C TYR A 663 -10.13 -16.39 -13.37
N ARG A 664 -11.23 -17.02 -13.77
CA ARG A 664 -11.54 -18.39 -13.32
C ARG A 664 -10.52 -19.36 -13.90
N THR A 665 -9.95 -20.22 -13.05
CA THR A 665 -9.16 -21.36 -13.51
C THR A 665 -10.07 -22.54 -13.85
N ARG A 666 -9.63 -23.40 -14.77
CA ARG A 666 -10.24 -24.71 -15.10
C ARG A 666 -9.29 -25.83 -14.72
N ALA A 667 -9.79 -27.06 -14.63
CA ALA A 667 -9.01 -28.23 -14.24
C ALA A 667 -7.90 -28.61 -15.24
N ALA A 668 -7.97 -28.12 -16.48
CA ALA A 668 -6.99 -28.39 -17.55
C ALA A 668 -6.05 -27.20 -17.76
N ASP A 669 -5.38 -26.75 -16.70
CA ASP A 669 -4.32 -25.73 -16.68
C ASP A 669 -4.61 -24.51 -17.55
N SER A 670 -5.78 -23.93 -17.32
CA SER A 670 -6.28 -22.84 -18.15
C SER A 670 -7.08 -21.82 -17.36
N VAL A 671 -7.14 -20.61 -17.93
CA VAL A 671 -7.86 -19.45 -17.38
C VAL A 671 -8.78 -18.82 -18.42
N ILE A 672 -9.87 -18.20 -17.96
CA ILE A 672 -10.80 -17.46 -18.81
C ILE A 672 -10.47 -15.96 -18.76
N ILE A 673 -9.57 -15.48 -19.64
CA ILE A 673 -9.04 -14.10 -19.60
C ILE A 673 -10.10 -13.03 -19.88
N SER A 674 -11.16 -13.38 -20.60
CA SER A 674 -12.33 -12.51 -20.82
C SER A 674 -13.10 -12.16 -19.55
N ASP A 675 -12.83 -12.81 -18.40
CA ASP A 675 -13.53 -12.54 -17.15
C ASP A 675 -13.39 -11.09 -16.66
N CYS A 676 -12.25 -10.43 -16.89
CA CYS A 676 -12.04 -9.04 -16.46
C CYS A 676 -12.37 -7.98 -17.51
N SER A 677 -12.77 -8.41 -18.71
CA SER A 677 -13.03 -7.54 -19.86
C SER A 677 -14.43 -7.80 -20.44
N ASP A 678 -15.42 -8.06 -19.57
CA ASP A 678 -16.78 -8.31 -20.01
C ASP A 678 -17.47 -6.99 -20.45
N PRO A 679 -17.86 -6.85 -21.74
CA PRO A 679 -18.56 -5.65 -22.22
C PRO A 679 -19.89 -5.40 -21.51
N ILE A 680 -20.46 -6.45 -20.92
CA ILE A 680 -21.73 -6.40 -20.21
C ILE A 680 -21.42 -6.07 -18.75
N GLY A 681 -20.65 -6.90 -18.05
CA GLY A 681 -20.37 -6.77 -16.62
C GLY A 681 -19.32 -5.74 -16.19
N GLY A 682 -18.79 -4.94 -17.12
CA GLY A 682 -17.77 -3.93 -16.82
C GLY A 682 -16.36 -4.52 -16.72
N SER A 683 -15.36 -3.66 -16.93
CA SER A 683 -13.95 -4.03 -16.96
C SER A 683 -13.19 -3.43 -15.80
N ALA A 684 -12.21 -4.17 -15.27
CA ALA A 684 -11.32 -3.63 -14.26
C ALA A 684 -10.45 -2.52 -14.86
N ARG A 685 -10.30 -1.38 -14.18
CA ARG A 685 -9.52 -0.23 -14.65
C ARG A 685 -8.08 -0.64 -14.97
N GLY A 686 -7.46 -1.42 -14.10
CA GLY A 686 -6.07 -1.85 -14.26
C GLY A 686 -5.82 -2.81 -15.42
N ILE A 687 -6.84 -3.42 -16.03
CA ILE A 687 -6.65 -4.43 -17.08
C ILE A 687 -6.78 -3.87 -18.51
N GLN A 688 -7.38 -2.70 -18.68
CA GLN A 688 -7.73 -2.15 -20.00
C GLN A 688 -6.50 -1.84 -20.88
N GLU A 689 -5.34 -1.60 -20.27
CA GLU A 689 -4.09 -1.22 -20.94
C GLU A 689 -3.02 -2.32 -20.88
N ILE A 690 -3.35 -3.50 -20.33
CA ILE A 690 -2.40 -4.60 -20.13
C ILE A 690 -2.65 -5.70 -21.15
N ASP A 691 -1.57 -6.24 -21.72
CA ASP A 691 -1.60 -7.50 -22.45
C ASP A 691 -1.92 -8.65 -21.47
N GLN A 692 -3.17 -9.11 -21.50
CA GLN A 692 -3.67 -10.12 -20.58
C GLN A 692 -3.02 -11.49 -20.80
N VAL A 693 -2.61 -11.81 -22.03
CA VAL A 693 -1.95 -13.08 -22.35
C VAL A 693 -0.54 -13.06 -21.75
N GLN A 694 0.22 -12.01 -22.05
CA GLN A 694 1.56 -11.83 -21.49
C GLN A 694 1.53 -11.75 -19.95
N LEU A 695 0.50 -11.13 -19.37
CA LEU A 695 0.33 -11.08 -17.91
C LEU A 695 0.19 -12.48 -17.31
N VAL A 696 -0.59 -13.37 -17.95
CA VAL A 696 -0.72 -14.76 -17.49
C VAL A 696 0.60 -15.49 -17.66
N GLN A 697 1.20 -15.46 -18.85
CA GLN A 697 2.48 -16.13 -19.14
C GLN A 697 3.59 -15.70 -18.16
N ASN A 698 3.71 -14.41 -17.86
CA ASN A 698 4.69 -13.88 -16.89
C ASN A 698 4.46 -14.32 -15.44
N LEU A 699 3.24 -14.71 -15.10
CA LEU A 699 2.87 -15.13 -13.74
C LEU A 699 3.00 -16.63 -13.55
N VAL A 700 2.75 -17.41 -14.61
CA VAL A 700 2.92 -18.87 -14.61
C VAL A 700 4.28 -19.32 -15.13
N ASP A 701 5.07 -18.39 -15.67
CA ASP A 701 6.42 -18.58 -16.22
C ASP A 701 6.49 -19.60 -17.37
N ARG A 702 5.55 -19.51 -18.30
CA ARG A 702 5.46 -20.40 -19.49
C ARG A 702 4.53 -19.84 -20.54
N ASP A 703 4.64 -20.37 -21.76
CA ASP A 703 3.80 -19.98 -22.87
C ASP A 703 2.38 -20.55 -22.78
N CYS A 704 1.45 -19.81 -23.36
CA CYS A 704 0.05 -20.19 -23.37
C CYS A 704 -0.59 -20.00 -24.75
N LEU A 705 -1.59 -20.84 -25.04
CA LEU A 705 -2.33 -20.86 -26.30
C LEU A 705 -3.76 -20.38 -26.10
N GLU A 706 -4.21 -19.46 -26.95
CA GLU A 706 -5.56 -18.93 -26.94
C GLU A 706 -6.56 -19.87 -27.64
N PHE A 707 -7.69 -20.12 -26.98
CA PHE A 707 -8.80 -20.91 -27.50
C PHE A 707 -10.12 -20.14 -27.33
N PRO A 708 -10.69 -19.63 -28.44
CA PRO A 708 -12.03 -19.04 -28.41
C PRO A 708 -13.07 -20.05 -27.92
N THR A 709 -13.84 -19.69 -26.89
CA THR A 709 -14.85 -20.54 -26.25
C THR A 709 -16.22 -19.86 -26.33
N GLY A 710 -16.99 -20.21 -27.36
CA GLY A 710 -18.24 -19.51 -27.70
C GLY A 710 -17.99 -18.08 -28.20
N ASP A 711 -19.05 -17.28 -28.30
CA ASP A 711 -18.97 -15.94 -28.92
C ASP A 711 -18.34 -14.86 -28.01
N ARG A 712 -18.06 -15.17 -26.74
CA ARG A 712 -17.76 -14.16 -25.70
C ARG A 712 -16.57 -14.47 -24.80
N PHE A 713 -16.05 -15.69 -24.80
CA PHE A 713 -14.99 -16.07 -23.88
C PHE A 713 -13.73 -16.51 -24.63
N VAL A 714 -12.59 -16.17 -24.06
CA VAL A 714 -11.27 -16.66 -24.50
C VAL A 714 -10.69 -17.47 -23.35
N GLU A 715 -10.41 -18.74 -23.62
CA GLU A 715 -9.71 -19.65 -22.71
C GLU A 715 -8.24 -19.64 -23.09
N LEU A 716 -7.36 -19.37 -22.15
CA LEU A 716 -5.92 -19.44 -22.32
C LEU A 716 -5.41 -20.71 -21.65
N ARG A 717 -4.79 -21.61 -22.41
CA ARG A 717 -4.24 -22.87 -21.89
C ARG A 717 -2.73 -22.79 -21.82
N CYS A 718 -2.17 -23.11 -20.66
CA CYS A 718 -0.75 -23.08 -20.41
C CYS A 718 -0.34 -24.50 -20.01
N PRO A 719 -0.04 -25.39 -20.98
CA PRO A 719 0.42 -26.74 -20.65
C PRO A 719 1.73 -26.67 -19.84
N GLU A 720 1.94 -27.59 -18.89
CA GLU A 720 3.30 -27.79 -18.37
C GLU A 720 4.12 -28.33 -19.54
N GLU A 721 5.35 -27.82 -19.74
CA GLU A 721 6.26 -28.47 -20.69
C GLU A 721 6.38 -29.90 -20.20
N GLU A 722 5.85 -30.86 -20.98
CA GLU A 722 6.13 -32.27 -20.72
C GLU A 722 7.66 -32.36 -20.69
N GLU A 723 8.21 -32.85 -19.58
CA GLU A 723 9.64 -33.16 -19.50
C GLU A 723 9.97 -34.03 -20.72
N GLU A 724 10.57 -33.43 -21.76
CA GLU A 724 11.10 -34.12 -22.95
C GLU A 724 12.30 -35.02 -22.56
N GLU A 725 12.36 -35.52 -21.32
CA GLU A 725 13.37 -36.47 -20.84
C GLU A 725 12.98 -37.93 -21.13
N GLU A 726 11.80 -38.20 -21.72
CA GLU A 726 11.36 -39.58 -22.00
C GLU A 726 11.46 -40.03 -23.48
N GLU A 727 11.95 -39.21 -24.41
CA GLU A 727 12.23 -39.65 -25.79
C GLU A 727 13.73 -39.82 -26.10
N GLU A 728 14.67 -39.11 -25.46
CA GLU A 728 16.11 -39.40 -25.61
C GLU A 728 16.53 -40.69 -24.89
N ASP A 729 15.94 -41.01 -23.73
CA ASP A 729 16.19 -42.29 -23.03
C ASP A 729 15.56 -43.50 -23.74
N LYS A 730 14.62 -43.30 -24.67
CA LYS A 730 14.06 -44.40 -25.48
C LYS A 730 14.91 -44.74 -26.70
N GLU A 731 15.69 -43.79 -27.24
CA GLU A 731 16.71 -44.10 -28.25
C GLU A 731 17.94 -44.77 -27.60
N GLU A 732 18.35 -44.38 -26.38
CA GLU A 732 19.50 -45.01 -25.70
C GLU A 732 19.17 -46.43 -25.18
N VAL A 733 17.92 -46.71 -24.78
CA VAL A 733 17.48 -48.07 -24.40
C VAL A 733 17.26 -48.98 -25.61
N GLN A 734 16.87 -48.45 -26.78
CA GLN A 734 16.80 -49.25 -28.01
C GLN A 734 18.18 -49.65 -28.53
N ASP A 735 19.19 -48.78 -28.41
CA ASP A 735 20.56 -49.09 -28.79
C ASP A 735 21.22 -50.09 -27.81
N GLU A 736 20.86 -50.08 -26.52
CA GLU A 736 21.31 -51.09 -25.55
C GLU A 736 20.59 -52.45 -25.69
N GLU A 737 19.30 -52.49 -26.04
CA GLU A 737 18.58 -53.75 -26.32
C GLU A 737 19.07 -54.41 -27.64
N GLU A 738 19.33 -53.64 -28.71
CA GLU A 738 19.93 -54.20 -29.94
C GLU A 738 21.36 -54.71 -29.71
N ALA A 739 22.15 -54.05 -28.85
CA ALA A 739 23.50 -54.52 -28.50
C ALA A 739 23.48 -55.79 -27.63
N GLN A 740 22.50 -55.95 -26.74
CA GLN A 740 22.33 -57.15 -25.92
C GLN A 740 21.81 -58.34 -26.74
N ASP A 741 20.91 -58.12 -27.69
CA ASP A 741 20.44 -59.14 -28.62
C ASP A 741 21.56 -59.62 -29.58
N GLU A 742 22.43 -58.71 -30.06
CA GLU A 742 23.61 -59.10 -30.85
C GLU A 742 24.65 -59.89 -30.04
N GLU A 743 24.81 -59.59 -28.74
CA GLU A 743 25.72 -60.33 -27.85
C GLU A 743 25.15 -61.70 -27.44
N GLU A 744 23.83 -61.82 -27.24
CA GLU A 744 23.16 -63.10 -26.96
C GLU A 744 23.14 -64.02 -28.20
N VAL A 745 23.01 -63.47 -29.40
CA VAL A 745 23.15 -64.22 -30.66
C VAL A 745 24.60 -64.68 -30.88
N ARG A 746 25.60 -63.85 -30.56
CA ARG A 746 27.02 -64.27 -30.59
C ARG A 746 27.33 -65.37 -29.57
N GLN A 747 26.81 -65.27 -28.35
CA GLN A 747 27.01 -66.30 -27.32
C GLN A 747 26.34 -67.63 -27.68
N LYS A 748 25.15 -67.60 -28.29
CA LYS A 748 24.49 -68.83 -28.81
C LYS A 748 25.25 -69.45 -29.99
N HIS A 749 25.81 -68.63 -30.87
CA HIS A 749 26.60 -69.12 -32.01
C HIS A 749 27.94 -69.74 -31.55
N ASP A 750 28.57 -69.19 -30.50
CA ASP A 750 29.79 -69.73 -29.89
C ASP A 750 29.52 -71.00 -29.04
N GLU A 751 28.33 -71.12 -28.42
CA GLU A 751 27.90 -72.35 -27.72
C GLU A 751 27.51 -73.48 -28.68
N GLU A 752 26.88 -73.19 -29.82
CA GLU A 752 26.59 -74.19 -30.87
C GLU A 752 27.86 -74.66 -31.59
N GLU A 753 28.87 -73.79 -31.78
CA GLU A 753 30.17 -74.17 -32.35
C GLU A 753 31.04 -74.99 -31.35
N ALA A 754 30.80 -74.84 -30.04
CA ALA A 754 31.43 -75.65 -28.99
C ALA A 754 30.75 -77.03 -28.79
N GLN A 755 29.46 -77.16 -29.13
CA GLN A 755 28.71 -78.43 -29.04
C GLN A 755 28.75 -79.27 -30.33
N GLY A 756 29.21 -78.70 -31.46
CA GLY A 756 29.40 -79.38 -32.75
C GLY A 756 30.65 -80.27 -32.88
N LYS A 757 31.34 -80.61 -31.79
CA LYS A 757 32.50 -81.53 -31.78
C LYS A 757 32.33 -82.69 -30.80
N GLN A 758 31.22 -83.41 -30.86
CA GLN A 758 31.12 -84.78 -30.34
C GLN A 758 29.89 -85.47 -30.91
N GLY A 759 30.09 -86.36 -31.88
CA GLY A 759 29.02 -87.23 -32.41
C GLY A 759 29.10 -87.48 -33.91
N GLU A 760 30.27 -87.88 -34.42
CA GLU A 760 30.31 -88.82 -35.56
C GLU A 760 30.14 -90.24 -35.00
N GLU A 761 29.55 -91.13 -35.81
CA GLU A 761 29.27 -92.56 -35.59
C GLU A 761 27.87 -92.90 -35.04
N ASP A 762 26.89 -93.03 -35.94
CA ASP A 762 26.37 -94.35 -36.38
C ASP A 762 25.06 -94.18 -37.20
N ASP A 763 25.12 -94.62 -38.47
CA ASP A 763 24.21 -95.54 -39.19
C ASP A 763 22.73 -95.64 -38.74
N GLU A 764 21.70 -95.84 -39.57
CA GLU A 764 21.47 -96.13 -40.98
C GLU A 764 19.92 -96.13 -41.13
N ASP A 765 19.44 -96.10 -42.38
CA ASP A 765 18.13 -96.61 -42.86
C ASP A 765 16.87 -95.72 -43.00
N GLU A 766 16.47 -95.64 -44.29
CA GLU A 766 15.11 -95.74 -44.89
C GLU A 766 14.15 -94.51 -44.82
N GLU A 767 13.92 -93.83 -45.96
CA GLU A 767 12.80 -94.02 -46.94
C GLU A 767 11.45 -93.45 -46.41
N GLU A 768 10.54 -92.76 -47.11
CA GLU A 768 10.28 -92.31 -48.48
C GLU A 768 8.99 -91.41 -48.40
N GLU A 769 8.59 -90.76 -49.51
CA GLU A 769 7.29 -90.09 -49.82
C GLU A 769 7.07 -88.61 -49.36
N GLN A 770 7.06 -87.60 -50.26
CA GLN A 770 6.01 -87.19 -51.26
C GLN A 770 4.71 -86.64 -50.60
N GLU A 771 3.96 -85.62 -51.05
CA GLU A 771 3.93 -84.63 -52.14
C GLU A 771 2.60 -83.82 -51.94
N LYS A 772 2.43 -82.65 -52.61
CA LYS A 772 1.15 -81.91 -52.93
C LYS A 772 0.52 -81.05 -51.80
N GLN A 773 0.04 -79.79 -51.98
CA GLN A 773 -0.60 -78.97 -53.05
C GLN A 773 -0.38 -77.49 -52.64
N GLU A 774 -0.03 -76.46 -53.43
CA GLU A 774 -0.53 -75.86 -54.68
C GLU A 774 -1.99 -75.34 -54.69
N LYS A 775 -2.21 -73.99 -54.57
CA LYS A 775 -2.83 -73.13 -55.62
C LYS A 775 -3.37 -71.75 -55.15
N ARG A 776 -3.02 -70.73 -55.97
CA ARG A 776 -3.77 -69.56 -56.50
C ARG A 776 -4.27 -68.46 -55.54
N GLY A 777 -4.19 -67.17 -55.87
CA GLY A 777 -3.80 -66.51 -57.13
C GLY A 777 -3.81 -64.97 -57.02
N GLU A 778 -3.14 -64.36 -57.99
CA GLU A 778 -2.97 -62.93 -58.30
C GLU A 778 -4.29 -62.19 -58.57
N VAL A 779 -4.32 -60.85 -58.43
CA VAL A 779 -4.68 -59.86 -59.48
C VAL A 779 -4.18 -58.45 -59.09
N GLU A 780 -3.59 -57.77 -60.08
CA GLU A 780 -3.04 -56.40 -60.14
C GLU A 780 -4.08 -55.26 -60.00
N GLY A 781 -3.63 -54.01 -59.78
CA GLY A 781 -4.39 -52.84 -60.22
C GLY A 781 -4.04 -51.47 -59.60
N ASN A 782 -3.31 -50.65 -60.35
CA ASN A 782 -3.02 -49.22 -60.17
C ASN A 782 -4.25 -48.32 -59.90
N LEU A 783 -4.09 -47.20 -59.16
CA LEU A 783 -4.28 -45.80 -59.63
C LEU A 783 -4.28 -44.74 -58.49
N VAL A 784 -3.38 -43.75 -58.61
CA VAL A 784 -3.61 -42.29 -58.68
C VAL A 784 -4.47 -41.55 -57.60
N VAL A 785 -3.78 -40.66 -56.87
CA VAL A 785 -4.05 -39.21 -56.61
C VAL A 785 -5.51 -38.75 -56.41
N SER A 786 -5.84 -38.24 -55.21
CA SER A 786 -6.17 -36.81 -54.96
C SER A 786 -6.98 -36.56 -53.67
N LYS A 787 -6.51 -35.55 -52.92
CA LYS A 787 -7.23 -34.52 -52.15
C LYS A 787 -8.30 -34.87 -51.10
N ILE A 788 -7.97 -34.42 -49.88
CA ILE A 788 -8.77 -33.55 -48.97
C ILE A 788 -10.06 -34.16 -48.41
N LYS A 789 -10.01 -34.46 -47.11
CA LYS A 789 -10.80 -33.73 -46.10
C LYS A 789 -10.08 -33.71 -44.76
#